data_AF-A0AA88KPS0-F1
#
_entry.id   AF-A0AA88KPS0-F1
#
_cell.length_a   1.000
_cell.length_b   1.000
_cell.length_c   1.000
_cell.angle_alpha   90.00
_cell.angle_beta   90.00
_cell.angle_gamma   90.00
#
_symmetry.space_group_name_H-M   'P 1'
#
loop_
_entity.id
_entity.type
_entity.pdbx_description
1 polymer ?
#
loop_
_entity_poly.entity_id
_entity_poly.type
_entity_poly.pdbx_seq_one_letter_code
_entity_poly.pdbx_strand_id
1 'polypeptide(L)'
;MISQFAPVSQNSIHEPVGITTECVVVVVKFLEFSFIHKDSPQSILPHHHHHENIYQKLKYKMEATRNERLHVLNEKLKLLHMGKYNRKLLKQACEENKQDRNVVLNMVQFDGLALTYASDDLRNDHEIVMQAVKQNGQALQYTTLRSAEIIMAAINQDGNALKHVTTAVICDKFIEMAIKNDGYCLDDTFELSLRWIEMASRSAPEIFDLIYLPLDLYYPIMRSHSFRRAVKFYGCILDNFTQDIQNMEKRTILDAIRSYPDCYTYLPEEFCHDMDIIELAARDDSYFLFNNYNFTYIRDLDYSKILTTCGEALCFCEGSEKNNKELVLSAVKNCGLALGYASQTLINDEQVVMEAIRENPEALYYCGNELFFDRDFMLRVVSECGEAIQYADEEFKKDQEIALQAVTSCGVALQYLSEELQNDRQVVLKAVSTYGLALGWTCAKLQNDPQVVLTAVKNDGLALEFASDDLQNDREIVMHAVANCGHALEFASESLRDDRQVILQAIQTEPQVLLHVKNSHLLRHDKELVLEAVRRAGHCLKGACDELKNDVDVVRAALANDGLSLHWASATLQDNEEIALLAIHENEGAIHYVSERLKTSSYKLQRLAHEKQEEYFNEWFEYWSTRYEDDWEVFSETSSDGDRYDEQGEEMEEGGSVQEEVLDFNDSNTLKRKHEHLNEPVDTQICEDTDEEISTKRTKI
;
A
#
# COMPACT_ATOMS: atom_id res chain seq x y z
N MET A 1 -34.72 -42.36 -55.38
CA MET A 1 -33.86 -42.99 -54.35
C MET A 1 -34.68 -43.59 -53.18
N ILE A 2 -35.94 -44.01 -53.41
CA ILE A 2 -36.69 -44.89 -52.49
C ILE A 2 -37.36 -45.97 -53.35
N SER A 3 -36.63 -47.05 -53.62
CA SER A 3 -37.16 -48.29 -54.22
C SER A 3 -36.46 -49.52 -53.61
N GLN A 4 -35.92 -49.34 -52.41
CA GLN A 4 -35.37 -50.36 -51.53
C GLN A 4 -35.98 -50.11 -50.14
N PHE A 5 -36.12 -51.17 -49.35
CA PHE A 5 -36.74 -51.18 -48.02
C PHE A 5 -38.28 -51.16 -47.96
N ALA A 6 -38.86 -52.24 -48.47
CA ALA A 6 -39.87 -53.00 -47.74
C ALA A 6 -39.62 -54.51 -47.98
N PRO A 7 -40.04 -55.42 -47.07
CA PRO A 7 -40.18 -55.29 -45.62
C PRO A 7 -39.24 -56.27 -44.87
N VAL A 8 -38.92 -56.00 -43.59
CA VAL A 8 -38.34 -57.02 -42.70
C VAL A 8 -39.27 -57.23 -41.50
N SER A 9 -39.51 -58.49 -41.19
CA SER A 9 -40.52 -59.00 -40.27
C SER A 9 -40.16 -58.83 -38.79
N GLN A 10 -41.17 -59.00 -37.93
CA GLN A 10 -41.06 -59.10 -36.48
C GLN A 10 -39.96 -60.08 -36.03
N ASN A 11 -38.89 -59.57 -35.40
CA ASN A 11 -38.41 -59.93 -34.06
C ASN A 11 -36.92 -59.57 -33.84
N SER A 12 -36.60 -59.30 -32.56
CA SER A 12 -35.28 -59.28 -31.92
C SER A 12 -34.37 -58.03 -32.02
N ILE A 13 -34.02 -57.54 -30.82
CA ILE A 13 -32.69 -57.05 -30.35
C ILE A 13 -32.23 -55.60 -30.63
N HIS A 14 -32.11 -54.87 -29.51
CA HIS A 14 -31.19 -53.79 -29.11
C HIS A 14 -30.70 -52.65 -30.06
N GLU A 15 -30.85 -51.43 -29.52
CA GLU A 15 -30.05 -50.21 -29.77
C GLU A 15 -30.30 -49.37 -31.06
N PRO A 16 -29.91 -48.07 -31.06
CA PRO A 16 -30.80 -47.02 -31.59
C PRO A 16 -30.51 -46.62 -33.03
N VAL A 17 -31.58 -46.49 -33.82
CA VAL A 17 -31.53 -45.78 -35.11
C VAL A 17 -31.86 -44.31 -34.87
N GLY A 18 -30.83 -43.47 -34.87
CA GLY A 18 -30.97 -42.02 -34.75
C GLY A 18 -31.69 -41.43 -35.95
N ILE A 19 -32.88 -40.87 -35.74
CA ILE A 19 -33.56 -40.02 -36.73
C ILE A 19 -32.87 -38.65 -36.68
N THR A 20 -31.99 -38.38 -37.63
CA THR A 20 -31.32 -37.07 -37.73
C THR A 20 -32.33 -35.98 -38.07
N THR A 21 -32.03 -34.74 -37.64
CA THR A 21 -32.90 -33.56 -37.81
C THR A 21 -33.32 -33.33 -39.27
N GLU A 22 -32.48 -33.71 -40.23
CA GLU A 22 -32.74 -33.61 -41.67
C GLU A 22 -33.90 -34.50 -42.13
N CYS A 23 -34.06 -35.70 -41.57
CA CYS A 23 -35.18 -36.59 -41.91
C CYS A 23 -36.54 -35.97 -41.52
N VAL A 24 -36.59 -35.22 -40.41
CA VAL A 24 -37.81 -34.54 -39.96
C VAL A 24 -38.13 -33.33 -40.84
N VAL A 25 -37.12 -32.54 -41.22
CA VAL A 25 -37.30 -31.39 -42.12
C VAL A 25 -37.79 -31.82 -43.50
N VAL A 26 -37.29 -32.94 -44.03
CA VAL A 26 -37.76 -33.50 -45.32
C VAL A 26 -39.23 -33.93 -45.24
N VAL A 27 -39.65 -34.60 -44.16
CA VAL A 27 -41.06 -35.03 -44.00
C VAL A 27 -42.01 -33.85 -43.80
N VAL A 28 -41.61 -32.82 -43.04
CA VAL A 28 -42.41 -31.60 -42.87
C VAL A 28 -42.55 -30.85 -44.19
N LYS A 29 -41.45 -30.62 -44.93
CA LYS A 29 -41.52 -29.99 -46.27
C LYS A 29 -42.36 -30.80 -47.26
N PHE A 30 -42.32 -32.13 -47.21
CA PHE A 30 -43.15 -32.98 -48.07
C PHE A 30 -44.65 -32.85 -47.76
N LEU A 31 -45.02 -32.71 -46.48
CA LEU A 31 -46.40 -32.49 -46.04
C LEU A 31 -46.90 -31.06 -46.37
N GLU A 32 -46.07 -30.04 -46.24
CA GLU A 32 -46.40 -28.67 -46.68
C GLU A 32 -46.59 -28.60 -48.21
N PHE A 33 -45.67 -29.21 -48.99
CA PHE A 33 -45.77 -29.27 -50.45
C PHE A 33 -47.03 -29.99 -50.93
N SER A 34 -47.50 -30.99 -50.17
CA SER A 34 -48.73 -31.74 -50.44
C SER A 34 -50.01 -30.93 -50.22
N PHE A 35 -49.97 -29.84 -49.43
CA PHE A 35 -51.14 -29.01 -49.12
C PHE A 35 -51.32 -27.80 -50.05
N ILE A 36 -50.23 -27.34 -50.68
CA ILE A 36 -50.22 -26.11 -51.48
C ILE A 36 -50.80 -26.33 -52.90
N HIS A 37 -50.72 -27.53 -53.46
CA HIS A 37 -51.29 -27.85 -54.77
C HIS A 37 -52.76 -28.31 -54.72
N LYS A 38 -53.65 -27.39 -54.32
CA LYS A 38 -55.09 -27.49 -54.60
C LYS A 38 -55.45 -26.74 -55.88
N ASP A 39 -55.23 -27.37 -57.05
CA ASP A 39 -55.85 -26.94 -58.32
C ASP A 39 -55.79 -28.04 -59.40
N SER A 40 -56.69 -29.02 -59.32
CA SER A 40 -57.32 -29.73 -60.47
C SER A 40 -58.25 -30.86 -59.96
N PRO A 41 -59.30 -31.25 -60.72
CA PRO A 41 -60.45 -31.96 -60.15
C PRO A 41 -60.44 -33.49 -60.35
N GLN A 42 -61.08 -34.21 -59.41
CA GLN A 42 -61.48 -35.63 -59.47
C GLN A 42 -60.29 -36.64 -59.51
N SER A 43 -60.02 -37.43 -58.47
CA SER A 43 -60.95 -38.46 -57.98
C SER A 43 -60.39 -39.31 -56.81
N ILE A 44 -61.30 -39.78 -55.93
CA ILE A 44 -61.23 -41.02 -55.11
C ILE A 44 -60.30 -41.08 -53.86
N LEU A 45 -60.91 -40.89 -52.66
CA LEU A 45 -60.95 -41.75 -51.44
C LEU A 45 -59.64 -42.36 -50.81
N PRO A 46 -59.63 -42.80 -49.52
CA PRO A 46 -60.29 -42.27 -48.32
C PRO A 46 -59.36 -42.30 -47.06
N HIS A 47 -58.39 -41.39 -46.90
CA HIS A 47 -57.40 -41.46 -45.79
C HIS A 47 -57.34 -40.24 -44.81
N HIS A 48 -58.28 -39.31 -44.89
CA HIS A 48 -58.26 -38.08 -44.08
C HIS A 48 -58.15 -38.32 -42.55
N HIS A 49 -58.86 -39.29 -41.98
CA HIS A 49 -58.83 -39.51 -40.52
C HIS A 49 -57.53 -40.10 -39.95
N HIS A 50 -56.64 -40.68 -40.77
CA HIS A 50 -55.38 -41.21 -40.26
C HIS A 50 -54.28 -40.14 -40.20
N HIS A 51 -54.25 -39.25 -41.20
CA HIS A 51 -53.32 -38.09 -41.20
C HIS A 51 -53.67 -37.07 -40.11
N GLU A 52 -54.95 -36.79 -39.87
CA GLU A 52 -55.40 -35.94 -38.76
C GLU A 52 -54.86 -36.45 -37.41
N ASN A 53 -54.96 -37.76 -37.16
CA ASN A 53 -54.58 -38.39 -35.89
C ASN A 53 -53.05 -38.43 -35.70
N ILE A 54 -52.29 -38.59 -36.79
CA ILE A 54 -50.82 -38.52 -36.77
C ILE A 54 -50.35 -37.07 -36.57
N TYR A 55 -50.99 -36.10 -37.23
CA TYR A 55 -50.69 -34.68 -37.06
C TYR A 55 -50.98 -34.21 -35.62
N GLN A 56 -52.13 -34.59 -35.04
CA GLN A 56 -52.44 -34.27 -33.65
C GLN A 56 -51.48 -34.95 -32.66
N LYS A 57 -51.04 -36.19 -32.90
CA LYS A 57 -50.01 -36.86 -32.07
C LYS A 57 -48.62 -36.25 -32.19
N LEU A 58 -48.24 -35.78 -33.38
CA LEU A 58 -46.99 -35.04 -33.59
C LEU A 58 -47.06 -33.67 -32.95
N LYS A 59 -48.16 -32.94 -33.12
CA LYS A 59 -48.41 -31.66 -32.44
C LYS A 59 -48.36 -31.81 -30.92
N TYR A 60 -49.04 -32.79 -30.36
CA TYR A 60 -49.01 -33.07 -28.92
C TYR A 60 -47.60 -33.45 -28.42
N LYS A 61 -46.82 -34.22 -29.20
CA LYS A 61 -45.39 -34.48 -28.88
C LYS A 61 -44.52 -33.23 -29.00
N MET A 62 -44.74 -32.38 -29.99
CA MET A 62 -44.02 -31.11 -30.15
C MET A 62 -44.36 -30.11 -29.05
N GLU A 63 -45.62 -30.06 -28.62
CA GLU A 63 -46.09 -29.27 -27.47
C GLU A 63 -45.54 -29.84 -26.14
N ALA A 64 -45.47 -31.16 -26.00
CA ALA A 64 -44.80 -31.79 -24.85
C ALA A 64 -43.29 -31.47 -24.81
N THR A 65 -42.56 -31.59 -25.93
CA THR A 65 -41.13 -31.22 -25.99
C THR A 65 -40.91 -29.70 -25.89
N ARG A 66 -41.88 -28.87 -26.31
CA ARG A 66 -41.88 -27.42 -26.07
C ARG A 66 -42.06 -27.12 -24.58
N ASN A 67 -42.95 -27.83 -23.90
CA ASN A 67 -43.19 -27.67 -22.46
C ASN A 67 -42.03 -28.24 -21.62
N GLU A 68 -41.38 -29.34 -22.03
CA GLU A 68 -40.08 -29.78 -21.48
C GLU A 68 -39.00 -28.72 -21.65
N ARG A 69 -38.89 -28.11 -22.85
CA ARG A 69 -37.94 -27.01 -23.08
C ARG A 69 -38.28 -25.77 -22.26
N LEU A 70 -39.56 -25.42 -22.08
CA LEU A 70 -39.99 -24.35 -21.17
C LEU A 70 -39.68 -24.69 -19.70
N HIS A 71 -39.79 -25.96 -19.29
CA HIS A 71 -39.44 -26.39 -17.95
C HIS A 71 -37.93 -26.32 -17.72
N VAL A 72 -37.11 -26.70 -18.70
CA VAL A 72 -35.65 -26.50 -18.68
C VAL A 72 -35.28 -25.01 -18.75
N LEU A 73 -36.11 -24.17 -19.39
CA LEU A 73 -35.92 -22.72 -19.39
C LEU A 73 -36.28 -22.11 -18.03
N ASN A 74 -37.37 -22.53 -17.40
CA ASN A 74 -37.76 -22.08 -16.05
C ASN A 74 -36.79 -22.58 -14.96
N GLU A 75 -36.20 -23.77 -15.11
CA GLU A 75 -35.04 -24.21 -14.32
C GLU A 75 -33.80 -23.33 -14.58
N LYS A 76 -33.59 -22.83 -15.81
CA LYS A 76 -32.57 -21.83 -16.10
C LYS A 76 -32.91 -20.42 -15.58
N LEU A 77 -34.18 -20.05 -15.43
CA LEU A 77 -34.59 -18.85 -14.71
C LEU A 77 -34.34 -18.99 -13.19
N LYS A 78 -34.32 -20.20 -12.61
CA LYS A 78 -33.85 -20.38 -11.21
C LYS A 78 -32.36 -20.05 -11.03
N LEU A 79 -31.54 -20.10 -12.08
CA LEU A 79 -30.15 -19.64 -12.03
C LEU A 79 -30.01 -18.10 -11.97
N LEU A 80 -31.10 -17.33 -12.13
CA LEU A 80 -31.10 -15.87 -11.92
C LEU A 80 -30.81 -15.46 -10.45
N HIS A 81 -30.87 -16.42 -9.52
CA HIS A 81 -30.50 -16.21 -8.12
C HIS A 81 -29.00 -16.41 -7.82
N MET A 82 -28.14 -16.71 -8.80
CA MET A 82 -26.71 -16.97 -8.59
C MET A 82 -25.78 -16.00 -9.34
N GLY A 83 -25.65 -14.77 -8.83
CA GLY A 83 -24.42 -13.94 -8.81
C GLY A 83 -23.59 -13.65 -10.07
N LYS A 84 -23.91 -14.18 -11.27
CA LYS A 84 -23.04 -14.11 -12.46
C LYS A 84 -23.81 -13.70 -13.72
N TYR A 85 -24.40 -12.50 -13.66
CA TYR A 85 -24.88 -11.80 -14.86
C TYR A 85 -23.69 -11.35 -15.73
N ASN A 86 -23.78 -11.62 -17.03
CA ASN A 86 -22.77 -11.25 -18.01
C ASN A 86 -23.44 -11.15 -19.38
N ARG A 87 -23.13 -10.11 -20.18
CA ARG A 87 -23.59 -9.92 -21.56
C ARG A 87 -23.50 -11.17 -22.45
N LYS A 88 -22.59 -12.11 -22.16
CA LYS A 88 -22.49 -13.43 -22.81
C LYS A 88 -23.80 -14.26 -22.74
N LEU A 89 -24.63 -14.09 -21.71
CA LEU A 89 -25.92 -14.78 -21.58
C LEU A 89 -26.94 -14.27 -22.60
N LEU A 90 -27.13 -12.94 -22.69
CA LEU A 90 -28.06 -12.35 -23.65
C LEU A 90 -27.60 -12.58 -25.11
N LYS A 91 -26.27 -12.62 -25.36
CA LYS A 91 -25.68 -13.05 -26.63
C LYS A 91 -26.16 -14.44 -27.08
N GLN A 92 -26.28 -15.37 -26.14
CA GLN A 92 -26.65 -16.77 -26.37
C GLN A 92 -28.17 -17.03 -26.26
N ALA A 93 -28.96 -16.03 -25.90
CA ALA A 93 -30.40 -16.14 -25.77
C ALA A 93 -31.09 -16.31 -27.14
N CYS A 94 -32.30 -16.86 -27.14
CA CYS A 94 -33.16 -16.87 -28.33
C CYS A 94 -33.64 -15.45 -28.67
N GLU A 95 -34.02 -15.22 -29.93
CA GLU A 95 -34.48 -13.90 -30.39
C GLU A 95 -35.72 -13.40 -29.64
N GLU A 96 -36.61 -14.30 -29.21
CA GLU A 96 -37.75 -13.98 -28.34
C GLU A 96 -37.29 -13.29 -27.03
N ASN A 97 -36.21 -13.77 -26.40
CA ASN A 97 -35.67 -13.19 -25.17
C ASN A 97 -34.86 -11.90 -25.40
N LYS A 98 -34.34 -11.66 -26.61
CA LYS A 98 -33.67 -10.40 -26.99
C LYS A 98 -34.68 -9.29 -27.34
N GLN A 99 -35.92 -9.67 -27.59
CA GLN A 99 -37.08 -8.80 -27.82
C GLN A 99 -37.95 -8.65 -26.56
N ASP A 100 -37.73 -9.44 -25.51
CA ASP A 100 -38.43 -9.31 -24.23
C ASP A 100 -37.86 -8.13 -23.43
N ARG A 101 -38.69 -7.09 -23.27
CA ARG A 101 -38.36 -5.85 -22.56
C ARG A 101 -37.85 -6.10 -21.14
N ASN A 102 -38.47 -7.02 -20.40
CA ASN A 102 -38.14 -7.26 -19.00
C ASN A 102 -36.83 -8.04 -18.86
N VAL A 103 -36.60 -9.02 -19.74
CA VAL A 103 -35.32 -9.75 -19.80
C VAL A 103 -34.18 -8.80 -20.13
N VAL A 104 -34.34 -7.92 -21.13
CA VAL A 104 -33.32 -6.93 -21.50
C VAL A 104 -33.10 -5.90 -20.40
N LEU A 105 -34.17 -5.35 -19.81
CA LEU A 105 -34.09 -4.35 -18.74
C LEU A 105 -33.32 -4.89 -17.51
N ASN A 106 -33.65 -6.10 -17.06
CA ASN A 106 -32.94 -6.75 -15.96
C ASN A 106 -31.46 -6.99 -16.32
N MET A 107 -31.14 -7.38 -17.56
CA MET A 107 -29.77 -7.62 -17.99
C MET A 107 -28.94 -6.32 -18.02
N VAL A 108 -29.47 -5.21 -18.51
CA VAL A 108 -28.73 -3.92 -18.54
C VAL A 108 -28.56 -3.27 -17.16
N GLN A 109 -29.39 -3.65 -16.17
CA GLN A 109 -29.19 -3.26 -14.77
C GLN A 109 -27.95 -3.90 -14.14
N PHE A 110 -27.54 -5.10 -14.59
CA PHE A 110 -26.34 -5.79 -14.10
C PHE A 110 -25.11 -5.63 -15.01
N ASP A 111 -25.29 -5.52 -16.33
CA ASP A 111 -24.22 -5.30 -17.32
C ASP A 111 -24.78 -4.44 -18.47
N GLY A 112 -24.55 -3.13 -18.43
CA GLY A 112 -25.06 -2.16 -19.40
C GLY A 112 -24.58 -2.43 -20.84
N LEU A 113 -23.46 -3.13 -21.01
CA LEU A 113 -22.99 -3.57 -22.32
C LEU A 113 -23.83 -4.71 -22.90
N ALA A 114 -24.70 -5.35 -22.12
CA ALA A 114 -25.70 -6.29 -22.63
C ALA A 114 -26.64 -5.64 -23.65
N LEU A 115 -26.81 -4.31 -23.63
CA LEU A 115 -27.56 -3.54 -24.63
C LEU A 115 -27.15 -3.89 -26.07
N THR A 116 -25.88 -4.25 -26.30
CA THR A 116 -25.36 -4.68 -27.61
C THR A 116 -26.08 -5.89 -28.23
N TYR A 117 -26.74 -6.72 -27.41
CA TYR A 117 -27.43 -7.95 -27.83
C TYR A 117 -28.97 -7.84 -27.80
N ALA A 118 -29.52 -6.68 -27.44
CA ALA A 118 -30.96 -6.42 -27.51
C ALA A 118 -31.43 -6.15 -28.95
N SER A 119 -32.73 -6.32 -29.21
CA SER A 119 -33.34 -5.97 -30.51
C SER A 119 -33.21 -4.48 -30.82
N ASP A 120 -33.24 -4.13 -32.12
CA ASP A 120 -33.07 -2.75 -32.59
C ASP A 120 -34.09 -1.78 -31.98
N ASP A 121 -35.31 -2.24 -31.71
CA ASP A 121 -36.34 -1.46 -31.01
C ASP A 121 -35.95 -1.17 -29.56
N LEU A 122 -35.49 -2.18 -28.82
CA LEU A 122 -35.11 -2.05 -27.40
C LEU A 122 -33.77 -1.33 -27.21
N ARG A 123 -32.84 -1.42 -28.19
CA ARG A 123 -31.62 -0.60 -28.25
C ARG A 123 -31.91 0.89 -28.45
N ASN A 124 -33.16 1.25 -28.73
CA ASN A 124 -33.64 2.62 -28.86
C ASN A 124 -34.89 2.89 -28.00
N ASP A 125 -35.19 2.04 -27.01
CA ASP A 125 -36.13 2.33 -25.91
C ASP A 125 -35.42 3.28 -24.93
N HIS A 126 -36.02 4.44 -24.66
CA HIS A 126 -35.41 5.49 -23.85
C HIS A 126 -35.08 5.02 -22.42
N GLU A 127 -35.94 4.21 -21.80
CA GLU A 127 -35.76 3.75 -20.41
C GLU A 127 -34.64 2.71 -20.32
N ILE A 128 -34.62 1.73 -21.25
CA ILE A 128 -33.57 0.70 -21.30
C ILE A 128 -32.22 1.33 -21.60
N VAL A 129 -32.15 2.25 -22.56
CA VAL A 129 -30.90 2.95 -22.91
C VAL A 129 -30.43 3.82 -21.75
N MET A 130 -31.33 4.56 -21.10
CA MET A 130 -31.00 5.37 -19.91
C MET A 130 -30.45 4.51 -18.77
N GLN A 131 -31.06 3.35 -18.50
CA GLN A 131 -30.58 2.43 -17.47
C GLN A 131 -29.22 1.82 -17.84
N ALA A 132 -29.02 1.44 -19.11
CA ALA A 132 -27.76 0.90 -19.61
C ALA A 132 -26.60 1.91 -19.50
N VAL A 133 -26.79 3.18 -19.90
CA VAL A 133 -25.72 4.19 -19.81
C VAL A 133 -25.43 4.65 -18.38
N LYS A 134 -26.42 4.62 -17.48
CA LYS A 134 -26.22 4.85 -16.04
C LYS A 134 -25.45 3.72 -15.36
N GLN A 135 -25.53 2.50 -15.88
CA GLN A 135 -24.75 1.36 -15.39
C GLN A 135 -23.34 1.34 -16.01
N ASN A 136 -23.22 1.64 -17.31
CA ASN A 136 -21.95 1.71 -18.04
C ASN A 136 -22.04 2.68 -19.23
N GLY A 137 -21.32 3.80 -19.18
CA GLY A 137 -21.36 4.87 -20.19
C GLY A 137 -20.93 4.42 -21.59
N GLN A 138 -20.07 3.40 -21.71
CA GLN A 138 -19.70 2.80 -23.00
C GLN A 138 -20.90 2.15 -23.71
N ALA A 139 -22.03 1.89 -23.04
CA ALA A 139 -23.26 1.41 -23.68
C ALA A 139 -23.82 2.39 -24.75
N LEU A 140 -23.45 3.68 -24.69
CA LEU A 140 -23.81 4.71 -25.67
C LEU A 140 -23.45 4.30 -27.13
N GLN A 141 -22.40 3.48 -27.30
CA GLN A 141 -21.96 2.99 -28.61
C GLN A 141 -22.98 2.06 -29.30
N TYR A 142 -23.92 1.46 -28.57
CA TYR A 142 -24.84 0.43 -29.08
C TYR A 142 -26.27 0.91 -29.39
N THR A 143 -26.61 2.14 -28.98
CA THR A 143 -27.88 2.82 -29.28
C THR A 143 -27.70 3.86 -30.39
N THR A 144 -28.76 4.18 -31.14
CA THR A 144 -28.79 5.35 -32.06
C THR A 144 -29.40 6.59 -31.39
N LEU A 145 -29.95 6.48 -30.18
CA LEU A 145 -30.42 7.64 -29.42
C LEU A 145 -29.25 8.55 -29.05
N ARG A 146 -29.40 9.84 -29.33
CA ARG A 146 -28.41 10.91 -29.08
C ARG A 146 -29.07 12.15 -28.48
N SER A 147 -30.04 11.96 -27.58
CA SER A 147 -30.56 13.08 -26.78
C SER A 147 -29.49 13.59 -25.82
N ALA A 148 -29.53 14.89 -25.51
CA ALA A 148 -28.56 15.49 -24.60
C ALA A 148 -28.56 14.80 -23.22
N GLU A 149 -29.72 14.36 -22.74
CA GLU A 149 -29.88 13.64 -21.47
C GLU A 149 -29.13 12.30 -21.44
N ILE A 150 -29.27 11.49 -22.50
CA ILE A 150 -28.59 10.18 -22.59
C ILE A 150 -27.07 10.37 -22.73
N ILE A 151 -26.64 11.35 -23.53
CA ILE A 151 -25.22 11.68 -23.69
C ILE A 151 -24.63 12.18 -22.35
N MET A 152 -25.33 13.08 -21.64
CA MET A 152 -24.88 13.56 -20.34
C MET A 152 -24.83 12.44 -19.29
N ALA A 153 -25.82 11.57 -19.24
CA ALA A 153 -25.83 10.42 -18.33
C ALA A 153 -24.65 9.45 -18.60
N ALA A 154 -24.34 9.18 -19.87
CA ALA A 154 -23.22 8.34 -20.25
C ALA A 154 -21.87 8.95 -19.84
N ILE A 155 -21.65 10.24 -20.14
CA ILE A 155 -20.39 10.96 -19.82
C ILE A 155 -20.19 11.10 -18.30
N ASN A 156 -21.26 11.31 -17.55
CA ASN A 156 -21.20 11.38 -16.08
C ASN A 156 -20.97 10.01 -15.43
N GLN A 157 -21.19 8.90 -16.14
CA GLN A 157 -20.84 7.57 -15.67
C GLN A 157 -19.39 7.22 -16.02
N ASP A 158 -18.96 7.52 -17.26
CA ASP A 158 -17.61 7.32 -17.76
C ASP A 158 -17.24 8.43 -18.74
N GLY A 159 -16.21 9.22 -18.43
CA GLY A 159 -15.72 10.31 -19.30
C GLY A 159 -15.32 9.82 -20.69
N ASN A 160 -14.81 8.59 -20.81
CA ASN A 160 -14.46 7.96 -22.09
C ASN A 160 -15.68 7.57 -22.94
N ALA A 161 -16.92 7.79 -22.48
CA ALA A 161 -18.10 7.68 -23.32
C ALA A 161 -18.13 8.77 -24.41
N LEU A 162 -17.38 9.88 -24.23
CA LEU A 162 -17.29 11.00 -25.17
C LEU A 162 -16.90 10.56 -26.59
N LYS A 163 -15.98 9.59 -26.73
CA LYS A 163 -15.54 9.03 -28.04
C LYS A 163 -16.66 8.38 -28.88
N HIS A 164 -17.80 8.06 -28.26
CA HIS A 164 -18.98 7.50 -28.94
C HIS A 164 -20.04 8.56 -29.30
N VAL A 165 -19.78 9.83 -28.96
CA VAL A 165 -20.55 10.99 -29.42
C VAL A 165 -20.01 11.40 -30.78
N THR A 166 -20.89 11.53 -31.78
CA THR A 166 -20.46 11.96 -33.11
C THR A 166 -20.07 13.44 -33.12
N THR A 167 -19.09 13.80 -33.95
CA THR A 167 -18.59 15.19 -34.10
C THR A 167 -19.68 16.20 -34.50
N ALA A 168 -20.82 15.75 -35.03
CA ALA A 168 -21.97 16.58 -35.33
C ALA A 168 -22.86 16.94 -34.11
N VAL A 169 -22.64 16.28 -32.96
CA VAL A 169 -23.43 16.42 -31.72
C VAL A 169 -22.57 16.83 -30.52
N ILE A 170 -21.25 16.66 -30.61
CA ILE A 170 -20.31 17.09 -29.56
C ILE A 170 -20.34 18.62 -29.39
N CYS A 171 -20.19 19.08 -28.15
CA CYS A 171 -20.10 20.49 -27.81
C CYS A 171 -19.27 20.69 -26.53
N ASP A 172 -18.78 21.92 -26.31
CA ASP A 172 -17.93 22.30 -25.17
C ASP A 172 -18.46 21.79 -23.83
N LYS A 173 -19.78 21.84 -23.61
CA LYS A 173 -20.42 21.36 -22.37
C LYS A 173 -20.18 19.88 -22.13
N PHE A 174 -20.22 19.04 -23.18
CA PHE A 174 -19.98 17.60 -23.05
C PHE A 174 -18.50 17.30 -22.80
N ILE A 175 -17.60 18.04 -23.48
CA ILE A 175 -16.15 17.89 -23.34
C ILE A 175 -15.70 18.33 -21.93
N GLU A 176 -16.13 19.51 -21.47
CA GLU A 176 -15.85 19.99 -20.11
C GLU A 176 -16.40 19.08 -19.00
N MET A 177 -17.50 18.36 -19.27
CA MET A 177 -18.08 17.44 -18.30
C MET A 177 -17.37 16.08 -18.29
N ALA A 178 -16.90 15.61 -19.45
CA ALA A 178 -16.05 14.42 -19.55
C ALA A 178 -14.73 14.63 -18.81
N ILE A 179 -14.04 15.75 -19.06
CA ILE A 179 -12.75 16.11 -18.42
C ILE A 179 -12.87 16.19 -16.88
N LYS A 180 -14.02 16.64 -16.36
CA LYS A 180 -14.29 16.69 -14.92
C LYS A 180 -14.48 15.32 -14.28
N ASN A 181 -14.88 14.32 -15.05
CA ASN A 181 -15.12 12.95 -14.59
C ASN A 181 -13.86 12.09 -14.76
N ASP A 182 -13.18 12.21 -15.90
CA ASP A 182 -11.91 11.56 -16.21
C ASP A 182 -11.01 12.51 -17.02
N GLY A 183 -9.82 12.81 -16.50
CA GLY A 183 -8.84 13.66 -17.19
C GLY A 183 -8.23 13.01 -18.43
N TYR A 184 -8.20 11.67 -18.50
CA TYR A 184 -7.65 10.90 -19.62
C TYR A 184 -8.63 10.77 -20.80
N CYS A 185 -9.83 11.37 -20.73
CA CYS A 185 -10.84 11.26 -21.79
C CYS A 185 -10.50 12.03 -23.08
N LEU A 186 -9.44 12.85 -23.06
CA LEU A 186 -8.95 13.60 -24.21
C LEU A 186 -7.87 12.81 -24.94
N ASP A 187 -8.04 12.64 -26.24
CA ASP A 187 -7.07 12.04 -27.15
C ASP A 187 -6.90 12.88 -28.43
N ASP A 188 -6.02 12.44 -29.33
CA ASP A 188 -5.72 13.09 -30.61
C ASP A 188 -6.91 13.13 -31.61
N THR A 189 -8.07 12.56 -31.27
CA THR A 189 -9.25 12.57 -32.16
C THR A 189 -10.09 13.85 -32.05
N PHE A 190 -9.83 14.69 -31.05
CA PHE A 190 -10.52 15.96 -30.83
C PHE A 190 -9.73 17.16 -31.37
N GLU A 191 -10.44 18.22 -31.77
CA GLU A 191 -9.83 19.53 -31.99
C GLU A 191 -9.46 20.12 -30.62
N LEU A 192 -8.24 19.84 -30.16
CA LEU A 192 -7.76 20.20 -28.83
C LEU A 192 -7.79 21.73 -28.62
N SER A 193 -8.00 22.16 -27.38
CA SER A 193 -7.87 23.56 -26.97
C SER A 193 -7.06 23.69 -25.69
N LEU A 194 -6.32 24.80 -25.56
CA LEU A 194 -5.52 25.11 -24.35
C LEU A 194 -6.36 24.94 -23.07
N ARG A 195 -7.59 25.46 -23.08
CA ARG A 195 -8.52 25.42 -21.94
C ARG A 195 -8.87 24.00 -21.50
N TRP A 196 -9.05 23.07 -22.44
CA TRP A 196 -9.39 21.68 -22.12
C TRP A 196 -8.18 20.91 -21.61
N ILE A 197 -7.01 21.11 -22.20
CA ILE A 197 -5.75 20.51 -21.72
C ILE A 197 -5.40 21.04 -20.32
N GLU A 198 -5.55 22.34 -20.06
CA GLU A 198 -5.37 22.96 -18.72
C GLU A 198 -6.40 22.50 -17.67
N MET A 199 -7.56 22.00 -18.09
CA MET A 199 -8.56 21.41 -17.21
C MET A 199 -8.22 19.95 -16.90
N ALA A 200 -7.88 19.15 -17.93
CA ALA A 200 -7.56 17.73 -17.79
C ALA A 200 -6.28 17.48 -16.99
N SER A 201 -5.22 18.26 -17.23
CA SER A 201 -3.95 18.20 -16.47
C SER A 201 -4.06 18.50 -14.97
N ARG A 202 -5.25 18.86 -14.46
CA ARG A 202 -5.52 19.01 -13.01
C ARG A 202 -5.80 17.68 -12.32
N SER A 203 -6.36 16.72 -13.04
CA SER A 203 -6.70 15.36 -12.58
C SER A 203 -5.82 14.28 -13.22
N ALA A 204 -5.29 14.52 -14.42
CA ALA A 204 -4.42 13.63 -15.17
C ALA A 204 -3.16 14.38 -15.69
N PRO A 205 -2.15 14.63 -14.85
CA PRO A 205 -0.93 15.36 -15.25
C PRO A 205 -0.15 14.74 -16.41
N GLU A 206 -0.18 13.42 -16.54
CA GLU A 206 0.49 12.61 -17.56
C GLU A 206 -0.11 12.81 -18.97
N ILE A 207 -1.23 13.54 -19.09
CA ILE A 207 -1.85 13.86 -20.39
C ILE A 207 -0.86 14.46 -21.40
N PHE A 208 0.14 15.21 -20.94
CA PHE A 208 1.17 15.83 -21.80
C PHE A 208 2.06 14.81 -22.54
N ASP A 209 2.14 13.57 -22.07
CA ASP A 209 2.84 12.46 -22.75
C ASP A 209 1.92 11.61 -23.63
N LEU A 210 0.60 11.74 -23.44
CA LEU A 210 -0.42 10.90 -24.08
C LEU A 210 -1.06 11.54 -25.32
N ILE A 211 -0.95 12.86 -25.49
CA ILE A 211 -1.53 13.60 -26.63
C ILE A 211 -0.47 14.29 -27.47
N TYR A 212 -0.65 14.28 -28.79
CA TYR A 212 0.18 15.04 -29.72
C TYR A 212 -0.24 16.52 -29.73
N LEU A 213 0.53 17.37 -29.06
CA LEU A 213 0.23 18.80 -28.95
C LEU A 213 0.29 19.52 -30.32
N PRO A 214 -0.79 20.22 -30.74
CA PRO A 214 -0.78 21.09 -31.91
C PRO A 214 0.27 22.22 -31.76
N LEU A 215 0.97 22.55 -32.86
CA LEU A 215 2.06 23.54 -32.87
C LEU A 215 1.66 24.94 -32.34
N ASP A 216 0.40 25.31 -32.49
CA ASP A 216 -0.19 26.56 -32.00
C ASP A 216 -0.52 26.54 -30.50
N LEU A 217 -0.74 25.36 -29.92
CA LEU A 217 -0.97 25.15 -28.48
C LEU A 217 0.30 24.84 -27.70
N TYR A 218 1.32 24.28 -28.36
CA TYR A 218 2.58 23.81 -27.79
C TYR A 218 3.28 24.88 -26.90
N TYR A 219 3.64 26.04 -27.46
CA TYR A 219 4.31 27.10 -26.70
C TYR A 219 3.45 27.75 -25.59
N PRO A 220 2.14 28.00 -25.79
CA PRO A 220 1.24 28.38 -24.69
C PRO A 220 1.23 27.38 -23.53
N ILE A 221 1.18 26.07 -23.82
CA ILE A 221 1.15 25.01 -22.80
C ILE A 221 2.44 24.99 -21.98
N MET A 222 3.60 25.05 -22.62
CA MET A 222 4.91 25.07 -21.93
C MET A 222 5.05 26.24 -20.92
N ARG A 223 4.30 27.32 -21.11
CA ARG A 223 4.25 28.51 -20.22
C ARG A 223 3.08 28.48 -19.24
N SER A 224 2.21 27.47 -19.30
CA SER A 224 1.05 27.35 -18.43
C SER A 224 1.44 26.90 -17.01
N HIS A 225 0.66 27.32 -16.02
CA HIS A 225 0.83 26.84 -14.65
C HIS A 225 0.56 25.34 -14.52
N SER A 226 -0.37 24.80 -15.32
CA SER A 226 -0.71 23.37 -15.32
C SER A 226 0.44 22.49 -15.82
N PHE A 227 1.10 22.86 -16.93
CA PHE A 227 2.27 22.14 -17.43
C PHE A 227 3.41 22.13 -16.41
N ARG A 228 3.74 23.29 -15.83
CA ARG A 228 4.75 23.36 -14.78
C ARG A 228 4.38 22.53 -13.54
N ARG A 229 3.09 22.48 -13.16
CA ARG A 229 2.63 21.61 -12.08
C ARG A 229 2.82 20.13 -12.45
N ALA A 230 2.51 19.73 -13.68
CA ALA A 230 2.74 18.36 -14.14
C ALA A 230 4.23 18.00 -14.10
N VAL A 231 5.10 18.82 -14.69
CA VAL A 231 6.57 18.65 -14.65
C VAL A 231 7.12 18.53 -13.22
N LYS A 232 6.55 19.26 -12.25
CA LYS A 232 6.96 19.16 -10.83
C LYS A 232 6.63 17.79 -10.19
N PHE A 233 5.57 17.12 -10.63
CA PHE A 233 5.16 15.81 -10.09
C PHE A 233 5.61 14.63 -10.97
N TYR A 234 5.89 14.89 -12.24
CA TYR A 234 6.21 13.92 -13.30
C TYR A 234 7.28 14.50 -14.22
N GLY A 235 8.52 14.59 -13.72
CA GLY A 235 9.62 15.22 -14.46
C GLY A 235 9.98 14.51 -15.78
N CYS A 236 9.62 13.23 -15.94
CA CYS A 236 9.78 12.46 -17.18
C CYS A 236 9.06 13.06 -18.39
N ILE A 237 8.03 13.90 -18.17
CA ILE A 237 7.35 14.63 -19.25
C ILE A 237 8.36 15.43 -20.09
N LEU A 238 9.47 15.91 -19.49
CA LEU A 238 10.49 16.68 -20.22
C LEU A 238 11.17 15.93 -21.36
N ASP A 239 11.17 14.59 -21.36
CA ASP A 239 11.79 13.76 -22.41
C ASP A 239 11.13 14.04 -23.79
N ASN A 240 9.85 14.41 -23.80
CA ASN A 240 9.10 14.80 -24.99
C ASN A 240 9.35 16.26 -25.44
N PHE A 241 9.95 17.11 -24.60
CA PHE A 241 10.15 18.55 -24.86
C PHE A 241 11.63 18.97 -24.94
N THR A 242 12.56 18.00 -25.00
CA THR A 242 14.02 18.21 -24.92
C THR A 242 14.58 19.28 -25.86
N GLN A 243 14.06 19.39 -27.09
CA GLN A 243 14.52 20.40 -28.07
C GLN A 243 14.08 21.84 -27.75
N ASP A 244 13.10 22.02 -26.86
CA ASP A 244 12.52 23.32 -26.52
C ASP A 244 12.73 23.74 -25.05
N ILE A 245 13.49 22.97 -24.25
CA ILE A 245 13.81 23.29 -22.84
C ILE A 245 14.37 24.73 -22.69
N GLN A 246 15.16 25.20 -23.66
CA GLN A 246 15.65 26.59 -23.79
C GLN A 246 14.56 27.68 -23.71
N ASN A 247 13.31 27.35 -24.01
CA ASN A 247 12.16 28.27 -23.97
C ASN A 247 11.37 28.23 -22.64
N MET A 248 11.74 27.35 -21.69
CA MET A 248 11.06 27.19 -20.40
C MET A 248 11.55 28.19 -19.35
N GLU A 249 10.72 28.46 -18.33
CA GLU A 249 11.19 29.21 -17.16
C GLU A 249 12.21 28.38 -16.37
N LYS A 250 13.33 28.99 -15.93
CA LYS A 250 14.30 28.38 -15.01
C LYS A 250 13.63 27.70 -13.79
N ARG A 251 12.54 28.28 -13.29
CA ARG A 251 11.81 27.73 -12.13
C ARG A 251 11.04 26.44 -12.46
N THR A 252 10.60 26.25 -13.72
CA THR A 252 10.07 24.95 -14.20
C THR A 252 11.19 23.92 -14.26
N ILE A 253 12.36 24.28 -14.80
CA ILE A 253 13.53 23.39 -14.91
C ILE A 253 14.00 22.93 -13.52
N LEU A 254 14.12 23.85 -12.55
CA LEU A 254 14.46 23.51 -11.16
C LEU A 254 13.38 22.66 -10.46
N ASP A 255 12.10 22.85 -10.77
CA ASP A 255 11.03 22.00 -10.25
C ASP A 255 11.05 20.60 -10.90
N ALA A 256 11.52 20.48 -12.14
CA ALA A 256 11.68 19.21 -12.85
C ALA A 256 12.81 18.35 -12.27
N ILE A 257 14.02 18.94 -12.13
CA ILE A 257 15.22 18.24 -11.62
C ILE A 257 14.95 17.65 -10.24
N ARG A 258 14.23 18.38 -9.36
CA ARG A 258 13.77 17.89 -8.05
C ARG A 258 12.90 16.62 -8.07
N SER A 259 12.27 16.34 -9.21
CA SER A 259 11.32 15.23 -9.38
C SER A 259 11.88 14.10 -10.26
N TYR A 260 12.83 14.42 -11.12
CA TYR A 260 13.46 13.50 -12.06
C TYR A 260 14.87 14.02 -12.41
N PRO A 261 15.90 13.73 -11.57
CA PRO A 261 17.25 14.25 -11.76
C PRO A 261 17.85 13.92 -13.14
N ASP A 262 17.48 12.78 -13.74
CA ASP A 262 17.94 12.35 -15.07
C ASP A 262 17.64 13.35 -16.20
N CYS A 263 16.64 14.24 -16.03
CA CYS A 263 16.33 15.27 -17.02
C CYS A 263 17.50 16.23 -17.28
N TYR A 264 18.50 16.26 -16.38
CA TYR A 264 19.74 17.02 -16.56
C TYR A 264 20.46 16.68 -17.86
N THR A 265 20.41 15.41 -18.27
CA THR A 265 21.10 14.88 -19.46
C THR A 265 20.61 15.52 -20.76
N TYR A 266 19.46 16.18 -20.75
CA TYR A 266 18.85 16.84 -21.90
C TYR A 266 18.88 18.38 -21.84
N LEU A 267 19.47 18.97 -20.79
CA LEU A 267 19.50 20.43 -20.64
C LEU A 267 20.44 21.09 -21.67
N PRO A 268 19.99 22.16 -22.37
CA PRO A 268 20.82 22.97 -23.26
C PRO A 268 22.08 23.53 -22.59
N GLU A 269 23.17 23.71 -23.36
CA GLU A 269 24.47 24.24 -22.90
C GLU A 269 24.36 25.53 -22.07
N GLU A 270 23.35 26.36 -22.33
CA GLU A 270 23.11 27.63 -21.64
C GLU A 270 22.79 27.46 -20.13
N PHE A 271 22.20 26.33 -19.71
CA PHE A 271 21.89 26.05 -18.31
C PHE A 271 23.04 25.36 -17.56
N CYS A 272 24.05 24.88 -18.29
CA CYS A 272 25.16 24.09 -17.74
C CYS A 272 26.18 24.92 -16.92
N HIS A 273 26.00 26.23 -16.90
CA HIS A 273 26.74 27.17 -16.05
C HIS A 273 25.89 27.76 -14.90
N ASP A 274 24.63 27.33 -14.76
CA ASP A 274 23.75 27.85 -13.73
C ASP A 274 23.94 27.10 -12.40
N MET A 275 24.55 27.77 -11.43
CA MET A 275 24.89 27.18 -10.13
C MET A 275 23.69 26.65 -9.35
N ASP A 276 22.50 27.24 -9.48
CA ASP A 276 21.30 26.75 -8.76
C ASP A 276 20.84 25.40 -9.33
N ILE A 277 21.10 25.17 -10.62
CA ILE A 277 20.76 23.95 -11.34
C ILE A 277 21.83 22.88 -11.00
N ILE A 278 23.12 23.24 -11.05
CA ILE A 278 24.25 22.35 -10.72
C ILE A 278 24.19 21.88 -9.27
N GLU A 279 24.01 22.80 -8.31
CA GLU A 279 23.93 22.48 -6.88
C GLU A 279 22.77 21.52 -6.58
N LEU A 280 21.65 21.68 -7.28
CA LEU A 280 20.48 20.86 -7.09
C LEU A 280 20.72 19.41 -7.53
N ALA A 281 21.31 19.20 -8.71
CA ALA A 281 21.55 17.84 -9.22
C ALA A 281 22.76 17.16 -8.57
N ALA A 282 23.75 17.93 -8.09
CA ALA A 282 24.87 17.39 -7.32
C ALA A 282 24.46 16.78 -5.97
N ARG A 283 23.24 17.05 -5.48
CA ARG A 283 22.68 16.46 -4.24
C ARG A 283 22.14 15.04 -4.43
N ASP A 284 21.63 14.72 -5.62
CA ASP A 284 20.87 13.49 -5.85
C ASP A 284 21.70 12.40 -6.56
N ASP A 285 22.54 12.75 -7.55
CA ASP A 285 23.54 11.83 -8.11
C ASP A 285 24.72 12.58 -8.77
N SER A 286 25.87 12.59 -8.08
CA SER A 286 27.12 13.22 -8.54
C SER A 286 27.62 12.57 -9.84
N TYR A 287 27.44 11.26 -10.00
CA TYR A 287 28.09 10.46 -11.03
C TYR A 287 27.55 10.78 -12.42
N PHE A 288 26.25 11.08 -12.54
CA PHE A 288 25.64 11.45 -13.82
C PHE A 288 25.96 12.88 -14.26
N LEU A 289 26.02 13.83 -13.31
CA LEU A 289 26.27 15.23 -13.62
C LEU A 289 27.63 15.43 -14.29
N PHE A 290 28.68 14.83 -13.73
CA PHE A 290 30.05 15.09 -14.17
C PHE A 290 30.57 14.13 -15.27
N ASN A 291 29.90 13.00 -15.53
CA ASN A 291 30.24 12.12 -16.67
C ASN A 291 29.63 12.57 -18.01
N ASN A 292 28.49 13.26 -18.00
CA ASN A 292 27.80 13.65 -19.25
C ASN A 292 28.27 14.99 -19.83
N TYR A 293 28.79 15.91 -19.01
CA TYR A 293 29.33 17.16 -19.53
C TYR A 293 30.73 17.01 -20.10
N ASN A 294 30.93 17.62 -21.26
CA ASN A 294 32.24 17.75 -21.86
C ASN A 294 33.17 18.49 -20.88
N PHE A 295 34.29 17.85 -20.51
CA PHE A 295 35.25 18.24 -19.45
C PHE A 295 35.83 19.68 -19.56
N THR A 296 35.45 20.43 -20.60
CA THR A 296 35.78 21.84 -20.81
C THR A 296 34.91 22.79 -19.97
N TYR A 297 33.61 22.54 -19.83
CA TYR A 297 32.68 23.48 -19.19
C TYR A 297 32.74 23.43 -17.65
N ILE A 298 33.12 22.27 -17.11
CA ILE A 298 33.30 22.00 -15.67
C ILE A 298 34.54 22.71 -15.08
N ARG A 299 35.48 23.20 -15.90
CA ARG A 299 36.73 23.83 -15.44
C ARG A 299 36.61 25.27 -14.97
N ASP A 300 35.60 25.99 -15.44
CA ASP A 300 35.42 27.42 -15.13
C ASP A 300 34.36 27.65 -14.02
N LEU A 301 33.97 26.58 -13.28
CA LEU A 301 32.97 26.63 -12.22
C LEU A 301 33.55 27.07 -10.86
N ASP A 302 32.77 27.81 -10.08
CA ASP A 302 33.09 28.12 -8.68
C ASP A 302 32.70 26.93 -7.77
N TYR A 303 33.65 26.02 -7.59
CA TYR A 303 33.49 24.83 -6.75
C TYR A 303 33.23 25.12 -5.27
N SER A 304 33.43 26.35 -4.78
CA SER A 304 33.29 26.66 -3.34
C SER A 304 31.92 26.31 -2.78
N LYS A 305 30.85 26.45 -3.57
CA LYS A 305 29.49 26.04 -3.18
C LYS A 305 29.23 24.57 -3.41
N ILE A 306 29.63 24.03 -4.58
CA ILE A 306 29.38 22.64 -4.97
C ILE A 306 30.00 21.69 -3.94
N LEU A 307 31.23 21.95 -3.49
CA LEU A 307 31.92 21.11 -2.52
C LEU A 307 31.30 21.15 -1.12
N THR A 308 30.45 22.15 -0.79
CA THR A 308 29.71 22.16 0.48
C THR A 308 28.44 21.30 0.46
N THR A 309 27.96 20.92 -0.72
CA THR A 309 26.78 20.05 -0.89
C THR A 309 27.13 18.66 -1.43
N CYS A 310 28.23 18.54 -2.18
CA CYS A 310 28.72 17.32 -2.81
C CYS A 310 30.26 17.30 -2.82
N GLY A 311 30.87 16.73 -1.78
CA GLY A 311 32.33 16.67 -1.63
C GLY A 311 33.04 15.86 -2.73
N GLU A 312 32.37 14.87 -3.31
CA GLU A 312 32.90 14.04 -4.40
C GLU A 312 33.25 14.84 -5.66
N ALA A 313 32.63 16.00 -5.87
CA ALA A 313 32.91 16.89 -7.00
C ALA A 313 34.40 17.33 -7.05
N LEU A 314 35.14 17.20 -5.94
CA LEU A 314 36.58 17.45 -5.88
C LEU A 314 37.37 16.63 -6.91
N CYS A 315 36.88 15.47 -7.34
CA CYS A 315 37.57 14.67 -8.36
C CYS A 315 37.64 15.35 -9.74
N PHE A 316 36.74 16.29 -10.05
CA PHE A 316 36.70 17.01 -11.33
C PHE A 316 37.54 18.31 -11.33
N CYS A 317 37.87 18.85 -10.16
CA CYS A 317 38.67 20.06 -10.01
C CYS A 317 40.10 19.93 -10.60
N GLU A 318 40.70 21.06 -10.97
CA GLU A 318 42.09 21.12 -11.45
C GLU A 318 43.11 20.99 -10.30
N GLY A 319 44.38 20.73 -10.64
CA GLY A 319 45.44 20.45 -9.66
C GLY A 319 45.73 21.60 -8.67
N SER A 320 45.43 22.84 -9.05
CA SER A 320 45.51 24.02 -8.17
C SER A 320 44.43 24.02 -7.09
N GLU A 321 43.22 23.58 -7.44
CA GLU A 321 42.04 23.56 -6.57
C GLU A 321 42.09 22.37 -5.62
N LYS A 322 42.53 21.20 -6.12
CA LYS A 322 42.88 20.03 -5.32
C LYS A 322 44.01 20.27 -4.32
N ASN A 323 44.76 21.37 -4.48
CA ASN A 323 45.77 21.85 -3.54
C ASN A 323 45.31 23.08 -2.73
N ASN A 324 44.05 23.53 -2.85
CA ASN A 324 43.48 24.59 -2.04
C ASN A 324 42.84 24.00 -0.78
N LYS A 325 43.48 24.28 0.38
CA LYS A 325 43.05 23.76 1.68
C LYS A 325 41.61 24.11 2.04
N GLU A 326 41.10 25.30 1.68
CA GLU A 326 39.73 25.71 2.02
C GLU A 326 38.67 24.95 1.21
N LEU A 327 38.94 24.69 -0.08
CA LEU A 327 38.07 23.89 -0.93
C LEU A 327 38.07 22.42 -0.51
N VAL A 328 39.26 21.84 -0.26
CA VAL A 328 39.37 20.45 0.19
C VAL A 328 38.74 20.27 1.58
N LEU A 329 38.92 21.21 2.52
CA LEU A 329 38.23 21.18 3.82
C LEU A 329 36.71 21.24 3.68
N SER A 330 36.19 21.99 2.70
CA SER A 330 34.75 22.04 2.43
C SER A 330 34.24 20.70 1.90
N ALA A 331 35.00 20.07 1.00
CA ALA A 331 34.70 18.77 0.42
C ALA A 331 34.70 17.63 1.47
N VAL A 332 35.78 17.49 2.25
CA VAL A 332 35.93 16.35 3.18
C VAL A 332 34.99 16.40 4.38
N LYS A 333 34.40 17.57 4.68
CA LYS A 333 33.34 17.74 5.68
C LYS A 333 31.97 17.23 5.25
N ASN A 334 31.77 17.07 3.94
CA ASN A 334 30.53 16.58 3.35
C ASN A 334 30.70 15.15 2.79
N CYS A 335 31.93 14.75 2.42
CA CYS A 335 32.29 13.38 2.08
C CYS A 335 33.80 13.17 2.34
N GLY A 336 34.16 12.47 3.41
CA GLY A 336 35.54 12.22 3.83
C GLY A 336 36.36 11.45 2.79
N LEU A 337 35.71 10.60 1.98
CA LEU A 337 36.34 9.88 0.87
C LEU A 337 36.89 10.83 -0.22
N ALA A 338 36.41 12.09 -0.28
CA ALA A 338 36.94 13.11 -1.17
C ALA A 338 38.43 13.39 -0.94
N LEU A 339 38.99 13.03 0.23
CA LEU A 339 40.43 13.09 0.51
C LEU A 339 41.26 12.37 -0.57
N GLY A 340 40.76 11.29 -1.16
CA GLY A 340 41.43 10.54 -2.24
C GLY A 340 41.65 11.35 -3.53
N TYR A 341 41.01 12.51 -3.68
CA TYR A 341 41.19 13.42 -4.81
C TYR A 341 42.03 14.66 -4.50
N ALA A 342 42.40 14.85 -3.23
CA ALA A 342 43.23 15.98 -2.80
C ALA A 342 44.69 15.83 -3.27
N SER A 343 45.46 16.92 -3.22
CA SER A 343 46.86 16.91 -3.59
C SER A 343 47.72 16.09 -2.62
N GLN A 344 48.88 15.63 -3.09
CA GLN A 344 49.90 14.97 -2.26
C GLN A 344 50.33 15.80 -1.03
N THR A 345 50.16 17.13 -1.09
CA THR A 345 50.40 18.04 0.05
C THR A 345 49.29 17.93 1.10
N LEU A 346 48.03 17.87 0.68
CA LEU A 346 46.87 17.95 1.58
C LEU A 346 46.46 16.59 2.15
N ILE A 347 46.76 15.48 1.47
CA ILE A 347 46.63 14.14 2.09
C ILE A 347 47.69 13.88 3.19
N ASN A 348 48.68 14.77 3.32
CA ASN A 348 49.63 14.83 4.43
C ASN A 348 49.38 16.06 5.34
N ASP A 349 48.31 16.84 5.14
CA ASP A 349 47.94 17.94 6.04
C ASP A 349 47.05 17.38 7.16
N GLU A 350 47.61 17.31 8.37
CA GLU A 350 46.98 16.71 9.54
C GLU A 350 45.55 17.21 9.80
N GLN A 351 45.29 18.51 9.59
CA GLN A 351 43.96 19.08 9.82
C GLN A 351 42.96 18.59 8.76
N VAL A 352 43.38 18.50 7.48
CA VAL A 352 42.51 18.02 6.40
C VAL A 352 42.18 16.54 6.59
N VAL A 353 43.20 15.73 6.91
CA VAL A 353 43.02 14.29 7.13
C VAL A 353 42.15 14.01 8.36
N MET A 354 42.34 14.72 9.48
CA MET A 354 41.50 14.53 10.67
C MET A 354 40.04 14.91 10.43
N GLU A 355 39.76 16.00 9.70
CA GLU A 355 38.38 16.38 9.35
C GLU A 355 37.73 15.31 8.43
N ALA A 356 38.49 14.75 7.49
CA ALA A 356 38.00 13.66 6.63
C ALA A 356 37.68 12.38 7.42
N ILE A 357 38.55 11.99 8.36
CA ILE A 357 38.37 10.79 9.22
C ILE A 357 37.19 10.97 10.20
N ARG A 358 36.93 12.19 10.67
CA ARG A 358 35.77 12.52 11.52
C ARG A 358 34.43 12.34 10.80
N GLU A 359 34.39 12.59 9.50
CA GLU A 359 33.20 12.36 8.66
C GLU A 359 33.09 10.87 8.31
N ASN A 360 34.17 10.28 7.76
CA ASN A 360 34.22 8.86 7.42
C ASN A 360 35.58 8.23 7.78
N PRO A 361 35.63 7.23 8.69
CA PRO A 361 36.88 6.58 9.11
C PRO A 361 37.66 5.91 7.97
N GLU A 362 37.00 5.52 6.88
CA GLU A 362 37.63 4.95 5.67
C GLU A 362 38.54 5.95 4.96
N ALA A 363 38.37 7.27 5.18
CA ALA A 363 39.26 8.31 4.67
C ALA A 363 40.74 8.08 5.05
N LEU A 364 41.02 7.36 6.14
CA LEU A 364 42.38 6.98 6.54
C LEU A 364 43.12 6.19 5.43
N TYR A 365 42.42 5.44 4.58
CA TYR A 365 43.02 4.72 3.45
C TYR A 365 43.63 5.67 2.39
N TYR A 366 43.13 6.90 2.28
CA TYR A 366 43.64 7.93 1.37
C TYR A 366 44.68 8.86 2.02
N CYS A 367 45.00 8.64 3.30
CA CYS A 367 46.03 9.38 4.01
C CYS A 367 47.41 9.14 3.35
N GLY A 368 48.21 10.20 3.21
CA GLY A 368 49.55 10.07 2.66
C GLY A 368 50.50 9.34 3.62
N ASN A 369 51.47 8.62 3.06
CA ASN A 369 52.41 7.77 3.80
C ASN A 369 53.17 8.48 4.95
N GLU A 370 53.30 9.82 4.93
CA GLU A 370 54.02 10.55 5.98
C GLU A 370 53.22 10.56 7.30
N LEU A 371 51.88 10.67 7.21
CA LEU A 371 50.97 10.59 8.36
C LEU A 371 50.49 9.16 8.61
N PHE A 372 50.22 8.38 7.56
CA PHE A 372 49.67 7.02 7.70
C PHE A 372 50.55 6.10 8.56
N PHE A 373 51.88 6.24 8.47
CA PHE A 373 52.85 5.50 9.30
C PHE A 373 53.37 6.28 10.53
N ASP A 374 52.81 7.45 10.84
CA ASP A 374 53.14 8.18 12.07
C ASP A 374 52.31 7.64 13.26
N ARG A 375 53.01 7.08 14.25
CA ARG A 375 52.42 6.53 15.47
C ARG A 375 51.72 7.59 16.31
N ASP A 376 52.25 8.81 16.39
CA ASP A 376 51.68 9.89 17.20
C ASP A 376 50.47 10.53 16.52
N PHE A 377 50.42 10.49 15.18
CA PHE A 377 49.20 10.75 14.41
C PHE A 377 48.15 9.64 14.64
N MET A 378 48.53 8.37 14.50
CA MET A 378 47.62 7.23 14.67
C MET A 378 46.98 7.19 16.07
N LEU A 379 47.75 7.49 17.13
CA LEU A 379 47.22 7.61 18.50
C LEU A 379 46.14 8.70 18.62
N ARG A 380 46.28 9.82 17.90
CA ARG A 380 45.28 10.90 17.88
C ARG A 380 44.05 10.50 17.09
N VAL A 381 44.22 9.90 15.91
CA VAL A 381 43.16 9.32 15.08
C VAL A 381 42.26 8.39 15.92
N VAL A 382 42.84 7.36 16.54
CA VAL A 382 42.05 6.38 17.32
C VAL A 382 41.51 6.93 18.64
N SER A 383 42.06 8.05 19.15
CA SER A 383 41.54 8.71 20.35
C SER A 383 40.22 9.44 20.09
N GLU A 384 40.04 9.98 18.88
CA GLU A 384 38.80 10.65 18.47
C GLU A 384 37.83 9.67 17.80
N CYS A 385 38.32 8.80 16.92
CA CYS A 385 37.53 7.81 16.20
C CYS A 385 38.17 6.42 16.30
N GLY A 386 37.76 5.62 17.29
CA GLY A 386 38.29 4.28 17.51
C GLY A 386 38.10 3.31 16.34
N GLU A 387 37.08 3.52 15.50
CA GLU A 387 36.77 2.67 14.34
C GLU A 387 37.81 2.78 13.21
N ALA A 388 38.53 3.90 13.13
CA ALA A 388 39.58 4.11 12.13
C ALA A 388 40.70 3.04 12.18
N ILE A 389 40.88 2.34 13.31
CA ILE A 389 41.83 1.23 13.44
C ILE A 389 41.59 0.10 12.42
N GLN A 390 40.37 -0.03 11.88
CA GLN A 390 40.03 -0.96 10.79
C GLN A 390 40.93 -0.76 9.57
N TYR A 391 41.18 0.50 9.21
CA TYR A 391 41.89 0.94 8.01
C TYR A 391 43.38 1.24 8.27
N ALA A 392 43.83 1.16 9.52
CA ALA A 392 45.23 1.33 9.90
C ALA A 392 46.10 0.13 9.49
N ASP A 393 47.42 0.33 9.48
CA ASP A 393 48.39 -0.73 9.21
C ASP A 393 48.34 -1.88 10.24
N GLU A 394 48.70 -3.08 9.76
CA GLU A 394 48.75 -4.30 10.56
C GLU A 394 49.78 -4.27 11.69
N GLU A 395 50.77 -3.38 11.68
CA GLU A 395 51.66 -3.14 12.82
C GLU A 395 50.94 -2.37 13.94
N PHE A 396 50.09 -1.39 13.63
CA PHE A 396 49.33 -0.65 14.63
C PHE A 396 48.21 -1.47 15.28
N LYS A 397 47.60 -2.41 14.53
CA LYS A 397 46.65 -3.41 15.08
C LYS A 397 47.28 -4.41 16.06
N LYS A 398 48.60 -4.34 16.26
CA LYS A 398 49.39 -5.11 17.25
C LYS A 398 49.99 -4.22 18.34
N ASP A 399 49.86 -2.89 18.26
CA ASP A 399 50.34 -1.97 19.29
C ASP A 399 49.32 -1.88 20.43
N GLN A 400 49.74 -2.27 21.63
CA GLN A 400 48.87 -2.33 22.81
C GLN A 400 48.35 -0.95 23.25
N GLU A 401 49.10 0.13 23.04
CA GLU A 401 48.70 1.49 23.44
C GLU A 401 47.65 2.04 22.47
N ILE A 402 47.88 1.87 21.16
CA ILE A 402 46.91 2.24 20.12
C ILE A 402 45.62 1.43 20.30
N ALA A 403 45.73 0.13 20.52
CA ALA A 403 44.59 -0.74 20.80
C ALA A 403 43.78 -0.29 22.01
N LEU A 404 44.44 -0.01 23.15
CA LEU A 404 43.78 0.49 24.36
C LEU A 404 43.06 1.82 24.11
N GLN A 405 43.66 2.72 23.35
CA GLN A 405 43.05 4.00 23.00
C GLN A 405 41.85 3.83 22.06
N ALA A 406 41.98 2.98 21.04
CA ALA A 406 40.91 2.66 20.09
C ALA A 406 39.68 2.06 20.78
N VAL A 407 39.85 1.00 21.60
CA VAL A 407 38.72 0.38 22.33
C VAL A 407 38.15 1.26 23.45
N THR A 408 38.92 2.25 23.90
CA THR A 408 38.45 3.30 24.82
C THR A 408 37.52 4.29 24.12
N SER A 409 37.79 4.62 22.86
CA SER A 409 36.93 5.48 22.03
C SER A 409 35.69 4.71 21.55
N CYS A 410 35.88 3.55 20.89
CA CYS A 410 34.80 2.69 20.42
C CYS A 410 35.11 1.21 20.68
N GLY A 411 34.31 0.52 21.49
CA GLY A 411 34.53 -0.90 21.82
C GLY A 411 34.47 -1.85 20.62
N VAL A 412 33.81 -1.42 19.54
CA VAL A 412 33.74 -2.13 18.25
C VAL A 412 35.12 -2.33 17.60
N ALA A 413 36.10 -1.46 17.94
CA ALA A 413 37.48 -1.55 17.48
C ALA A 413 38.15 -2.92 17.76
N LEU A 414 37.72 -3.64 18.80
CA LEU A 414 38.32 -4.92 19.21
C LEU A 414 38.34 -5.96 18.08
N GLN A 415 37.30 -6.01 17.24
CA GLN A 415 37.20 -7.00 16.16
C GLN A 415 38.28 -6.84 15.06
N TYR A 416 38.89 -5.65 14.96
CA TYR A 416 39.90 -5.33 13.95
C TYR A 416 41.34 -5.46 14.47
N LEU A 417 41.52 -5.68 15.77
CA LEU A 417 42.83 -5.89 16.37
C LEU A 417 43.36 -7.30 16.10
N SER A 418 44.67 -7.48 16.26
CA SER A 418 45.29 -8.80 16.21
C SER A 418 44.70 -9.78 17.25
N GLU A 419 44.71 -11.08 16.92
CA GLU A 419 44.21 -12.17 17.78
C GLU A 419 44.85 -12.17 19.19
N GLU A 420 46.09 -11.72 19.32
CA GLU A 420 46.77 -11.56 20.61
C GLU A 420 46.10 -10.49 21.48
N LEU A 421 45.74 -9.33 20.92
CA LEU A 421 45.08 -8.23 21.63
C LEU A 421 43.58 -8.44 21.81
N GLN A 422 42.91 -9.15 20.89
CA GLN A 422 41.54 -9.67 21.08
C GLN A 422 41.43 -10.60 22.30
N ASN A 423 42.57 -11.14 22.74
CA ASN A 423 42.67 -12.04 23.89
C ASN A 423 43.53 -11.46 25.03
N ASP A 424 43.94 -10.19 24.95
CA ASP A 424 44.52 -9.48 26.08
C ASP A 424 43.41 -9.03 27.04
N ARG A 425 43.56 -9.42 28.31
CA ARG A 425 42.54 -9.18 29.34
C ARG A 425 42.31 -7.70 29.61
N GLN A 426 43.31 -6.83 29.45
CA GLN A 426 43.16 -5.40 29.72
C GLN A 426 42.44 -4.69 28.58
N VAL A 427 42.84 -4.99 27.33
CA VAL A 427 42.17 -4.49 26.12
C VAL A 427 40.70 -4.94 26.10
N VAL A 428 40.44 -6.22 26.34
CA VAL A 428 39.07 -6.77 26.38
C VAL A 428 38.22 -6.14 27.49
N LEU A 429 38.74 -6.02 28.72
CA LEU A 429 37.99 -5.36 29.82
C LEU A 429 37.60 -3.92 29.45
N LYS A 430 38.44 -3.21 28.69
CA LYS A 430 38.14 -1.86 28.25
C LYS A 430 37.11 -1.86 27.12
N ALA A 431 37.25 -2.74 26.13
CA ALA A 431 36.29 -2.91 25.03
C ALA A 431 34.88 -3.28 25.51
N VAL A 432 34.74 -4.27 26.40
CA VAL A 432 33.40 -4.66 26.93
C VAL A 432 32.79 -3.62 27.86
N SER A 433 33.59 -2.68 28.38
CA SER A 433 33.07 -1.54 29.17
C SER A 433 32.45 -0.44 28.31
N THR A 434 32.82 -0.36 27.02
CA THR A 434 32.27 0.58 26.05
C THR A 434 31.23 -0.08 25.14
N TYR A 435 31.41 -1.34 24.77
CA TYR A 435 30.46 -2.13 23.95
C TYR A 435 30.38 -3.60 24.44
N GLY A 436 29.34 -3.96 25.19
CA GLY A 436 29.24 -5.24 25.89
C GLY A 436 29.30 -6.47 24.96
N LEU A 437 28.73 -6.39 23.76
CA LEU A 437 28.74 -7.48 22.77
C LEU A 437 30.14 -7.78 22.21
N ALA A 438 31.15 -6.93 22.47
CA ALA A 438 32.54 -7.21 22.12
C ALA A 438 33.08 -8.52 22.73
N LEU A 439 32.43 -9.05 23.78
CA LEU A 439 32.69 -10.36 24.37
C LEU A 439 32.66 -11.51 23.33
N GLY A 440 31.81 -11.39 22.30
CA GLY A 440 31.68 -12.37 21.22
C GLY A 440 32.92 -12.51 20.33
N TRP A 441 33.80 -11.50 20.29
CA TRP A 441 35.06 -11.54 19.52
C TRP A 441 36.25 -12.12 20.30
N THR A 442 36.04 -12.51 21.56
CA THR A 442 37.11 -13.01 22.45
C THR A 442 37.13 -14.54 22.53
N CYS A 443 38.24 -15.13 22.95
CA CYS A 443 38.30 -16.58 23.14
C CYS A 443 37.44 -17.07 24.33
N ALA A 444 37.07 -18.35 24.28
CA ALA A 444 36.32 -19.05 25.33
C ALA A 444 36.89 -18.91 26.76
N LYS A 445 38.19 -18.60 26.91
CA LYS A 445 38.82 -18.36 28.22
C LYS A 445 38.38 -17.02 28.85
N LEU A 446 38.17 -15.97 28.05
CA LEU A 446 37.69 -14.68 28.53
C LEU A 446 36.15 -14.64 28.63
N GLN A 447 35.47 -15.39 27.76
CA GLN A 447 34.03 -15.71 27.88
C GLN A 447 33.69 -16.55 29.14
N ASN A 448 34.70 -17.11 29.81
CA ASN A 448 34.61 -17.74 31.13
C ASN A 448 35.47 -17.00 32.20
N ASP A 449 35.75 -15.70 32.02
CA ASP A 449 36.28 -14.85 33.09
C ASP A 449 35.10 -14.07 33.72
N PRO A 450 34.70 -14.37 34.98
CA PRO A 450 33.54 -13.75 35.61
C PRO A 450 33.62 -12.22 35.68
N GLN A 451 34.82 -11.63 35.78
CA GLN A 451 34.95 -10.17 35.82
C GLN A 451 34.74 -9.55 34.44
N VAL A 452 35.22 -10.20 33.38
CA VAL A 452 35.02 -9.75 31.99
C VAL A 452 33.54 -9.83 31.64
N VAL A 453 32.91 -10.99 31.85
CA VAL A 453 31.49 -11.19 31.57
C VAL A 453 30.61 -10.27 32.42
N LEU A 454 30.89 -10.11 33.71
CA LEU A 454 30.13 -9.19 34.57
C LEU A 454 30.26 -7.73 34.12
N THR A 455 31.39 -7.33 33.52
CA THR A 455 31.57 -5.99 32.95
C THR A 455 30.77 -5.85 31.66
N ALA A 456 30.80 -6.87 30.78
CA ALA A 456 30.04 -6.92 29.54
C ALA A 456 28.52 -6.82 29.79
N VAL A 457 27.94 -7.67 30.65
CA VAL A 457 26.49 -7.68 30.91
C VAL A 457 25.97 -6.42 31.60
N LYS A 458 26.85 -5.70 32.32
CA LYS A 458 26.55 -4.40 32.92
C LYS A 458 26.55 -3.24 31.90
N ASN A 459 27.21 -3.41 30.76
CA ASN A 459 27.11 -2.50 29.63
C ASN A 459 25.90 -2.88 28.76
N ASP A 460 25.84 -4.12 28.29
CA ASP A 460 24.73 -4.68 27.49
C ASP A 460 24.34 -6.06 28.02
N GLY A 461 23.11 -6.19 28.53
CA GLY A 461 22.60 -7.45 29.09
C GLY A 461 22.58 -8.62 28.09
N LEU A 462 22.47 -8.35 26.79
CA LEU A 462 22.48 -9.38 25.74
C LEU A 462 23.86 -10.04 25.58
N ALA A 463 24.93 -9.43 26.10
CA ALA A 463 26.27 -10.03 26.10
C ALA A 463 26.34 -11.39 26.83
N LEU A 464 25.33 -11.74 27.63
CA LEU A 464 25.17 -13.05 28.25
C LEU A 464 25.14 -14.21 27.22
N GLU A 465 24.71 -13.95 25.97
CA GLU A 465 24.77 -14.92 24.86
C GLU A 465 26.17 -15.49 24.65
N PHE A 466 27.21 -14.66 24.78
CA PHE A 466 28.61 -15.03 24.55
C PHE A 466 29.32 -15.54 25.80
N ALA A 467 28.66 -15.57 26.96
CA ALA A 467 29.22 -16.14 28.17
C ALA A 467 29.21 -17.68 28.09
N SER A 468 30.20 -18.34 28.69
CA SER A 468 30.18 -19.81 28.77
C SER A 468 29.01 -20.34 29.59
N ASP A 469 28.55 -21.58 29.32
CA ASP A 469 27.46 -22.28 30.01
C ASP A 469 27.52 -22.17 31.55
N ASP A 470 28.72 -22.25 32.14
CA ASP A 470 28.94 -22.10 33.59
C ASP A 470 28.48 -20.74 34.12
N LEU A 471 28.70 -19.66 33.35
CA LEU A 471 28.36 -18.27 33.70
C LEU A 471 26.94 -17.88 33.24
N GLN A 472 26.41 -18.52 32.19
CA GLN A 472 24.97 -18.51 31.89
C GLN A 472 24.13 -19.22 32.97
N ASN A 473 24.79 -20.04 33.80
CA ASN A 473 24.22 -20.66 35.00
C ASN A 473 24.65 -19.95 36.30
N ASP A 474 25.45 -18.88 36.24
CA ASP A 474 25.78 -18.07 37.41
C ASP A 474 24.65 -17.08 37.70
N ARG A 475 23.97 -17.31 38.81
CA ARG A 475 22.80 -16.51 39.22
C ARG A 475 23.13 -15.04 39.46
N GLU A 476 24.34 -14.68 39.90
CA GLU A 476 24.72 -13.28 40.08
C GLU A 476 24.91 -12.58 38.74
N ILE A 477 25.59 -13.22 37.78
CA ILE A 477 25.80 -12.66 36.44
C ILE A 477 24.47 -12.53 35.70
N VAL A 478 23.65 -13.57 35.70
CA VAL A 478 22.32 -13.57 35.05
C VAL A 478 21.40 -12.51 35.66
N MET A 479 21.39 -12.33 36.98
CA MET A 479 20.60 -11.25 37.62
C MET A 479 21.05 -9.86 37.18
N HIS A 480 22.35 -9.62 36.97
CA HIS A 480 22.84 -8.34 36.43
C HIS A 480 22.45 -8.15 34.96
N ALA A 481 22.58 -9.19 34.13
CA ALA A 481 22.19 -9.16 32.72
C ALA A 481 20.69 -8.84 32.56
N VAL A 482 19.84 -9.56 33.28
CA VAL A 482 18.37 -9.44 33.27
C VAL A 482 17.88 -8.11 33.86
N ALA A 483 18.61 -7.53 34.83
CA ALA A 483 18.32 -6.20 35.36
C ALA A 483 18.69 -5.07 34.38
N ASN A 484 19.59 -5.32 33.42
CA ASN A 484 19.97 -4.36 32.37
C ASN A 484 19.07 -4.49 31.13
N CYS A 485 18.84 -5.72 30.65
CA CYS A 485 17.91 -6.04 29.57
C CYS A 485 17.14 -7.33 29.92
N GLY A 486 15.81 -7.27 29.96
CA GLY A 486 14.98 -8.41 30.35
C GLY A 486 15.09 -9.57 29.35
N HIS A 487 15.29 -9.28 28.07
CA HIS A 487 15.46 -10.29 27.02
C HIS A 487 16.71 -11.17 27.20
N ALA A 488 17.70 -10.73 27.99
CA ALA A 488 18.86 -11.53 28.35
C ALA A 488 18.50 -12.87 29.03
N LEU A 489 17.28 -12.97 29.59
CA LEU A 489 16.74 -14.22 30.14
C LEU A 489 16.75 -15.37 29.13
N GLU A 490 16.65 -15.12 27.82
CA GLU A 490 16.67 -16.19 26.81
C GLU A 490 17.97 -17.01 26.84
N PHE A 491 19.10 -16.36 27.15
CA PHE A 491 20.45 -16.95 27.20
C PHE A 491 20.83 -17.53 28.57
N ALA A 492 19.98 -17.38 29.59
CA ALA A 492 20.23 -18.01 30.88
C ALA A 492 20.04 -19.54 30.78
N SER A 493 20.66 -20.29 31.70
CA SER A 493 20.48 -21.74 31.82
C SER A 493 19.00 -22.11 32.01
N GLU A 494 18.60 -23.32 31.60
CA GLU A 494 17.23 -23.82 31.80
C GLU A 494 16.74 -23.65 33.25
N SER A 495 17.63 -23.88 34.23
CA SER A 495 17.29 -23.75 35.64
C SER A 495 17.05 -22.30 36.11
N LEU A 496 17.69 -21.32 35.48
CA LEU A 496 17.52 -19.89 35.78
C LEU A 496 16.41 -19.24 34.94
N ARG A 497 16.12 -19.77 33.74
CA ARG A 497 14.91 -19.41 32.95
C ARG A 497 13.62 -19.81 33.63
N ASP A 498 13.67 -20.75 34.57
CA ASP A 498 12.57 -21.16 35.45
C ASP A 498 12.78 -20.69 36.92
N ASP A 499 13.79 -19.88 37.25
CA ASP A 499 13.91 -19.24 38.58
C ASP A 499 12.90 -18.07 38.69
N ARG A 500 11.93 -18.21 39.59
CA ARG A 500 10.85 -17.24 39.79
C ARG A 500 11.33 -15.81 40.09
N GLN A 501 12.47 -15.64 40.78
CA GLN A 501 13.00 -14.30 41.08
C GLN A 501 13.71 -13.70 39.86
N VAL A 502 14.44 -14.51 39.09
CA VAL A 502 15.08 -14.06 37.84
C VAL A 502 14.00 -13.67 36.82
N ILE A 503 12.96 -14.49 36.64
CA ILE A 503 11.82 -14.14 35.77
C ILE A 503 11.12 -12.86 36.23
N LEU A 504 10.85 -12.71 37.53
CA LEU A 504 10.21 -11.50 38.06
C LEU A 504 11.06 -10.25 37.79
N GLN A 505 12.38 -10.34 37.94
CA GLN A 505 13.30 -9.26 37.59
C GLN A 505 13.23 -8.95 36.09
N ALA A 506 13.19 -9.96 35.22
CA ALA A 506 13.07 -9.79 33.77
C ALA A 506 11.80 -9.03 33.38
N ILE A 507 10.65 -9.42 33.95
CA ILE A 507 9.35 -8.77 33.74
C ILE A 507 9.34 -7.34 34.28
N GLN A 508 10.09 -7.06 35.37
CA GLN A 508 10.25 -5.71 35.93
C GLN A 508 11.16 -4.82 35.09
N THR A 509 12.16 -5.37 34.41
CA THR A 509 12.93 -4.64 33.40
C THR A 509 12.07 -4.42 32.15
N GLU A 510 11.63 -5.49 31.48
CA GLU A 510 10.88 -5.46 30.22
C GLU A 510 9.73 -6.49 30.21
N PRO A 511 8.45 -6.06 30.24
CA PRO A 511 7.31 -6.99 30.24
C PRO A 511 7.22 -7.91 29.02
N GLN A 512 7.73 -7.44 27.87
CA GLN A 512 7.67 -8.16 26.58
C GLN A 512 8.46 -9.49 26.57
N VAL A 513 9.29 -9.74 27.59
CA VAL A 513 9.97 -11.04 27.83
C VAL A 513 9.01 -12.23 27.73
N LEU A 514 7.74 -12.07 28.16
CA LEU A 514 6.69 -13.10 28.05
C LEU A 514 6.41 -13.54 26.60
N LEU A 515 6.58 -12.65 25.62
CA LEU A 515 6.41 -12.92 24.19
C LEU A 515 7.59 -13.68 23.61
N HIS A 516 8.80 -13.23 23.93
CA HIS A 516 10.04 -13.62 23.29
C HIS A 516 10.65 -14.89 23.90
N VAL A 517 10.70 -15.01 25.22
CA VAL A 517 11.24 -16.19 25.91
C VAL A 517 10.23 -17.34 25.83
N LYS A 518 10.39 -18.20 24.83
CA LYS A 518 9.51 -19.36 24.59
C LYS A 518 9.86 -20.59 25.44
N ASN A 519 11.09 -20.64 25.94
CA ASN A 519 11.70 -21.82 26.58
C ASN A 519 11.71 -21.75 28.12
N SER A 520 10.76 -21.01 28.72
CA SER A 520 10.48 -21.00 30.15
C SER A 520 9.06 -21.50 30.39
N HIS A 521 8.91 -22.57 31.17
CA HIS A 521 7.58 -23.11 31.47
C HIS A 521 6.88 -22.27 32.53
N LEU A 522 7.61 -21.80 33.55
CA LEU A 522 7.01 -21.03 34.64
C LEU A 522 6.54 -19.64 34.21
N LEU A 523 7.30 -18.95 33.34
CA LEU A 523 6.96 -17.62 32.82
C LEU A 523 5.56 -17.54 32.21
N ARG A 524 5.10 -18.62 31.54
CA ARG A 524 3.84 -18.64 30.76
C ARG A 524 2.63 -19.20 31.48
N HIS A 525 2.84 -19.94 32.58
CA HIS A 525 1.79 -20.66 33.31
C HIS A 525 1.60 -20.17 34.75
N ASP A 526 2.54 -19.42 35.34
CA ASP A 526 2.35 -18.79 36.65
C ASP A 526 1.45 -17.55 36.50
N LYS A 527 0.22 -17.63 37.03
CA LYS A 527 -0.78 -16.54 36.97
C LYS A 527 -0.25 -15.23 37.56
N GLU A 528 0.57 -15.25 38.61
CA GLU A 528 1.07 -14.02 39.24
C GLU A 528 2.17 -13.36 38.40
N LEU A 529 3.05 -14.14 37.77
CA LEU A 529 4.05 -13.60 36.84
C LEU A 529 3.40 -13.01 35.58
N VAL A 530 2.44 -13.72 34.99
CA VAL A 530 1.68 -13.21 33.84
C VAL A 530 0.87 -11.97 34.21
N LEU A 531 0.22 -11.95 35.38
CA LEU A 531 -0.48 -10.77 35.89
C LEU A 531 0.44 -9.55 36.03
N GLU A 532 1.67 -9.73 36.52
CA GLU A 532 2.63 -8.64 36.63
C GLU A 532 3.06 -8.08 35.26
N ALA A 533 3.26 -8.96 34.27
CA ALA A 533 3.58 -8.53 32.90
C ALA A 533 2.43 -7.76 32.25
N VAL A 534 1.20 -8.31 32.24
CA VAL A 534 0.06 -7.67 31.55
C VAL A 534 -0.40 -6.38 32.22
N ARG A 535 -0.24 -6.23 33.55
CA ARG A 535 -0.52 -4.96 34.26
C ARG A 535 0.38 -3.81 33.81
N ARG A 536 1.57 -4.12 33.26
CA ARG A 536 2.52 -3.12 32.73
C ARG A 536 2.39 -2.93 31.22
N ALA A 537 2.02 -3.98 30.48
CA ALA A 537 1.81 -3.93 29.04
C ALA A 537 0.85 -5.05 28.59
N GLY A 538 -0.41 -4.71 28.32
CA GLY A 538 -1.48 -5.70 28.10
C GLY A 538 -1.24 -6.64 26.94
N HIS A 539 -0.64 -6.18 25.83
CA HIS A 539 -0.29 -7.03 24.69
C HIS A 539 0.62 -8.22 25.02
N CYS A 540 1.29 -8.22 26.18
CA CYS A 540 2.01 -9.39 26.70
C CYS A 540 1.09 -10.63 26.88
N LEU A 541 -0.23 -10.44 26.97
CA LEU A 541 -1.24 -11.50 27.00
C LEU A 541 -1.08 -12.52 25.85
N LYS A 542 -0.60 -12.09 24.68
CA LYS A 542 -0.26 -12.95 23.54
C LYS A 542 0.69 -14.10 23.91
N GLY A 543 1.62 -13.87 24.84
CA GLY A 543 2.63 -14.82 25.30
C GLY A 543 2.18 -15.76 26.43
N ALA A 544 1.04 -15.50 27.07
CA ALA A 544 0.49 -16.36 28.11
C ALA A 544 -0.01 -17.71 27.54
N CYS A 545 -0.13 -18.74 28.38
CA CYS A 545 -0.78 -19.99 28.00
C CYS A 545 -2.29 -19.81 27.77
N ASP A 546 -2.91 -20.75 27.06
CA ASP A 546 -4.31 -20.63 26.62
C ASP A 546 -5.30 -20.67 27.80
N GLU A 547 -4.93 -21.32 28.92
CA GLU A 547 -5.69 -21.28 30.17
C GLU A 547 -5.74 -19.86 30.76
N LEU A 548 -4.62 -19.12 30.74
CA LEU A 548 -4.54 -17.75 31.28
C LEU A 548 -5.12 -16.71 30.31
N LYS A 549 -5.09 -16.96 28.99
CA LYS A 549 -5.89 -16.20 28.00
C LYS A 549 -7.40 -16.39 28.17
N ASN A 550 -7.81 -17.39 28.94
CA ASN A 550 -9.19 -17.64 29.35
C ASN A 550 -9.48 -17.25 30.81
N ASP A 551 -8.50 -16.71 31.54
CA ASP A 551 -8.67 -16.25 32.91
C ASP A 551 -9.17 -14.80 32.94
N VAL A 552 -10.35 -14.60 33.52
CA VAL A 552 -11.04 -13.30 33.58
C VAL A 552 -10.21 -12.24 34.29
N ASP A 553 -9.44 -12.58 35.32
CA ASP A 553 -8.63 -11.60 36.05
C ASP A 553 -7.41 -11.18 35.23
N VAL A 554 -6.79 -12.13 34.52
CA VAL A 554 -5.62 -11.87 33.65
C VAL A 554 -6.02 -11.00 32.47
N VAL A 555 -7.09 -11.36 31.77
CA VAL A 555 -7.57 -10.59 30.61
C VAL A 555 -8.05 -9.21 31.05
N ARG A 556 -8.82 -9.08 32.15
CA ARG A 556 -9.22 -7.77 32.68
C ARG A 556 -8.03 -6.91 33.10
N ALA A 557 -6.94 -7.52 33.59
CA ALA A 557 -5.72 -6.78 33.93
C ALA A 557 -4.94 -6.29 32.69
N ALA A 558 -4.96 -7.05 31.59
CA ALA A 558 -4.39 -6.62 30.31
C ALA A 558 -5.21 -5.46 29.70
N LEU A 559 -6.53 -5.61 29.64
CA LEU A 559 -7.45 -4.62 29.06
C LEU A 559 -7.50 -3.29 29.83
N ALA A 560 -6.96 -3.23 31.06
CA ALA A 560 -6.91 -2.01 31.86
C ALA A 560 -5.88 -0.99 31.37
N ASN A 561 -4.97 -1.37 30.45
CA ASN A 561 -3.97 -0.49 29.84
C ASN A 561 -3.79 -0.66 28.32
N ASP A 562 -4.50 -1.63 27.71
CA ASP A 562 -4.39 -1.99 26.28
C ASP A 562 -5.66 -2.77 25.87
N GLY A 563 -6.70 -2.07 25.44
CA GLY A 563 -7.99 -2.63 25.03
C GLY A 563 -7.90 -3.52 23.79
N LEU A 564 -6.93 -3.28 22.91
CA LEU A 564 -6.66 -4.13 21.74
C LEU A 564 -6.18 -5.53 22.15
N SER A 565 -5.73 -5.70 23.40
CA SER A 565 -5.37 -7.01 23.96
C SER A 565 -6.52 -8.02 23.97
N LEU A 566 -7.78 -7.58 23.79
CA LEU A 566 -8.92 -8.45 23.58
C LEU A 566 -8.70 -9.43 22.41
N HIS A 567 -7.90 -9.04 21.41
CA HIS A 567 -7.49 -9.89 20.29
C HIS A 567 -6.86 -11.22 20.73
N TRP A 568 -6.10 -11.24 21.84
CA TRP A 568 -5.40 -12.42 22.34
C TRP A 568 -6.14 -13.16 23.47
N ALA A 569 -7.28 -12.63 23.92
CA ALA A 569 -8.16 -13.33 24.84
C ALA A 569 -8.86 -14.53 24.16
N SER A 570 -9.37 -15.46 24.96
CA SER A 570 -10.15 -16.58 24.41
C SER A 570 -11.42 -16.09 23.71
N ALA A 571 -11.90 -16.87 22.72
CA ALA A 571 -13.17 -16.60 22.03
C ALA A 571 -14.36 -16.49 23.01
N THR A 572 -14.31 -17.13 24.18
CA THR A 572 -15.37 -17.02 25.20
C THR A 572 -15.34 -15.72 25.99
N LEU A 573 -14.18 -15.06 26.08
CA LEU A 573 -14.02 -13.74 26.70
C LEU A 573 -14.23 -12.60 25.70
N GLN A 574 -13.88 -12.80 24.43
CA GLN A 574 -14.30 -11.94 23.30
C GLN A 574 -15.83 -11.89 23.13
N ASP A 575 -16.52 -12.92 23.64
CA ASP A 575 -17.96 -13.11 23.62
C ASP A 575 -18.65 -12.78 24.97
N ASN A 576 -17.92 -12.16 25.90
CA ASN A 576 -18.42 -11.68 27.20
C ASN A 576 -18.68 -10.15 27.16
N GLU A 577 -19.92 -9.73 27.41
CA GLU A 577 -20.35 -8.32 27.29
C GLU A 577 -19.57 -7.38 28.24
N GLU A 578 -19.26 -7.81 29.47
CA GLU A 578 -18.53 -6.98 30.44
C GLU A 578 -17.07 -6.76 29.99
N ILE A 579 -16.41 -7.82 29.53
CA ILE A 579 -15.04 -7.77 29.02
C ILE A 579 -14.94 -6.96 27.71
N ALA A 580 -15.89 -7.16 26.79
CA ALA A 580 -15.99 -6.39 25.56
C ALA A 580 -16.19 -4.88 25.83
N LEU A 581 -17.07 -4.51 26.76
CA LEU A 581 -17.29 -3.11 27.14
C LEU A 581 -16.08 -2.48 27.82
N LEU A 582 -15.35 -3.23 28.65
CA LEU A 582 -14.10 -2.76 29.26
C LEU A 582 -13.01 -2.51 28.22
N ALA A 583 -12.85 -3.43 27.26
CA ALA A 583 -11.90 -3.29 26.16
C ALA A 583 -12.19 -2.06 25.29
N ILE A 584 -13.45 -1.87 24.88
CA ILE A 584 -13.91 -0.74 24.05
C ILE A 584 -13.82 0.60 24.78
N HIS A 585 -14.01 0.60 26.10
CA HIS A 585 -13.86 1.82 26.91
C HIS A 585 -12.39 2.28 26.99
N GLU A 586 -11.42 1.35 26.95
CA GLU A 586 -9.99 1.69 26.88
C GLU A 586 -9.60 2.08 25.45
N ASN A 587 -9.89 1.22 24.48
CA ASN A 587 -9.60 1.45 23.07
C ASN A 587 -10.77 1.02 22.18
N GLU A 588 -11.33 1.99 21.44
CA GLU A 588 -12.51 1.80 20.59
C GLU A 588 -12.30 0.74 19.50
N GLY A 589 -11.08 0.63 18.97
CA GLY A 589 -10.69 -0.39 17.98
C GLY A 589 -10.80 -1.83 18.51
N ALA A 590 -10.91 -2.02 19.83
CA ALA A 590 -11.18 -3.33 20.41
C ALA A 590 -12.53 -3.93 19.94
N ILE A 591 -13.45 -3.09 19.44
CA ILE A 591 -14.73 -3.55 18.86
C ILE A 591 -14.53 -4.57 17.74
N HIS A 592 -13.43 -4.50 16.98
CA HIS A 592 -13.14 -5.46 15.92
C HIS A 592 -13.00 -6.90 16.46
N TYR A 593 -12.45 -7.06 17.68
CA TYR A 593 -12.19 -8.36 18.31
C TYR A 593 -13.35 -8.90 19.17
N VAL A 594 -14.43 -8.13 19.32
CA VAL A 594 -15.66 -8.58 19.98
C VAL A 594 -16.42 -9.55 19.06
N SER A 595 -17.11 -10.54 19.64
CA SER A 595 -17.90 -11.51 18.88
C SER A 595 -19.03 -10.86 18.06
N GLU A 596 -19.31 -11.40 16.87
CA GLU A 596 -20.44 -10.96 16.02
C GLU A 596 -21.79 -11.09 16.73
N ARG A 597 -21.93 -12.07 17.63
CA ARG A 597 -23.13 -12.19 18.48
C ARG A 597 -23.29 -10.96 19.36
N LEU A 598 -22.23 -10.48 20.02
CA LEU A 598 -22.33 -9.31 20.89
C LEU A 598 -22.57 -8.01 20.10
N LYS A 599 -21.93 -7.84 18.93
CA LYS A 599 -22.17 -6.72 18.01
C LYS A 599 -23.65 -6.64 17.56
N THR A 600 -24.29 -7.78 17.37
CA THR A 600 -25.69 -7.87 16.91
C THR A 600 -26.74 -7.93 18.04
N SER A 601 -26.38 -8.27 19.27
CA SER A 601 -27.33 -8.47 20.38
C SER A 601 -27.24 -7.49 21.55
N SER A 602 -26.08 -6.84 21.80
CA SER A 602 -26.00 -5.84 22.88
C SER A 602 -26.36 -4.45 22.36
N TYR A 603 -27.51 -3.95 22.81
CA TYR A 603 -27.94 -2.56 22.60
C TYR A 603 -26.88 -1.53 23.04
N LYS A 604 -26.07 -1.83 24.08
CA LYS A 604 -25.01 -0.91 24.55
C LYS A 604 -23.86 -0.82 23.55
N LEU A 605 -23.43 -1.96 23.01
CA LEU A 605 -22.37 -2.01 21.99
C LEU A 605 -22.84 -1.38 20.68
N GLN A 606 -24.10 -1.62 20.29
CA GLN A 606 -24.71 -0.96 19.14
C GLN A 606 -24.78 0.55 19.32
N ARG A 607 -25.16 1.04 20.50
CA ARG A 607 -25.19 2.48 20.78
C ARG A 607 -23.79 3.11 20.72
N LEU A 608 -22.78 2.45 21.29
CA LEU A 608 -21.37 2.91 21.24
C LEU A 608 -20.83 2.93 19.81
N ALA A 609 -21.14 1.91 19.00
CA ALA A 609 -20.75 1.87 17.58
C ALA A 609 -21.44 2.98 16.76
N HIS A 610 -22.73 3.23 17.03
CA HIS A 610 -23.54 4.19 16.28
C HIS A 610 -23.29 5.65 16.73
N GLU A 611 -22.86 5.88 17.98
CA GLU A 611 -22.45 7.20 18.50
C GLU A 611 -21.10 7.69 17.94
N LYS A 612 -20.31 6.82 17.28
CA LYS A 612 -18.96 7.14 16.77
C LYS A 612 -18.74 6.76 15.29
N GLN A 613 -19.81 6.42 14.58
CA GLN A 613 -19.76 5.89 13.22
C GLN A 613 -19.43 6.93 12.13
N GLU A 614 -19.47 8.24 12.43
CA GLU A 614 -19.23 9.29 11.43
C GLU A 614 -17.73 9.52 11.08
N GLU A 615 -16.79 9.18 11.97
CA GLU A 615 -15.34 9.28 11.68
C GLU A 615 -14.72 7.92 11.30
N TYR A 616 -14.90 6.89 12.13
CA TYR A 616 -14.11 5.65 12.01
C TYR A 616 -14.48 4.72 10.85
N PHE A 617 -15.72 4.79 10.32
CA PHE A 617 -16.14 3.89 9.24
C PHE A 617 -15.34 4.14 7.94
N ASN A 618 -14.96 5.39 7.69
CA ASN A 618 -14.24 5.78 6.47
C ASN A 618 -12.77 5.33 6.51
N GLU A 619 -12.07 5.51 7.64
CA GLU A 619 -10.68 5.04 7.81
C GLU A 619 -10.59 3.50 7.77
N TRP A 620 -11.54 2.81 8.40
CA TRP A 620 -11.61 1.35 8.36
C TRP A 620 -11.86 0.82 6.94
N PHE A 621 -12.72 1.50 6.16
CA PHE A 621 -13.02 1.12 4.78
C PHE A 621 -11.80 1.30 3.86
N GLU A 622 -11.04 2.40 3.96
CA GLU A 622 -9.81 2.59 3.18
C GLU A 622 -8.68 1.61 3.58
N TYR A 623 -8.50 1.35 4.88
CA TYR A 623 -7.41 0.50 5.36
C TYR A 623 -7.58 -0.99 4.98
N TRP A 624 -8.81 -1.51 4.93
CA TRP A 624 -9.06 -2.92 4.63
C TRP A 624 -9.43 -3.21 3.17
N SER A 625 -10.04 -2.26 2.45
CA SER A 625 -10.29 -2.40 0.99
C SER A 625 -9.01 -2.52 0.17
N THR A 626 -7.87 -2.10 0.71
CA THR A 626 -6.55 -2.18 0.05
C THR A 626 -5.76 -3.46 0.33
N ARG A 627 -6.27 -4.41 1.14
CA ARG A 627 -5.44 -5.55 1.60
C ARG A 627 -6.05 -6.96 1.57
N TYR A 628 -7.36 -7.13 1.38
CA TYR A 628 -7.98 -8.45 1.22
C TYR A 628 -9.09 -8.44 0.14
N GLU A 629 -8.69 -8.67 -1.11
CA GLU A 629 -9.61 -8.94 -2.23
C GLU A 629 -9.93 -10.44 -2.42
N ASP A 630 -9.26 -11.33 -1.67
CA ASP A 630 -9.45 -12.78 -1.71
C ASP A 630 -10.08 -13.30 -0.38
N ASP A 631 -11.01 -14.26 -0.52
CA ASP A 631 -11.64 -15.10 0.52
C ASP A 631 -12.71 -14.52 1.48
N TRP A 632 -13.87 -14.10 0.97
CA TRP A 632 -15.14 -14.09 1.75
C TRP A 632 -16.37 -14.53 0.92
N GLU A 633 -16.72 -15.82 0.97
CA GLU A 633 -18.04 -16.34 0.54
C GLU A 633 -18.54 -17.47 1.48
N VAL A 634 -18.64 -17.20 2.80
CA VAL A 634 -19.38 -18.05 3.76
C VAL A 634 -20.06 -17.18 4.83
N PHE A 635 -21.28 -17.56 5.23
CA PHE A 635 -22.12 -17.01 6.31
C PHE A 635 -22.90 -15.70 6.08
N SER A 636 -24.08 -15.83 5.48
CA SER A 636 -25.27 -15.06 5.91
C SER A 636 -26.58 -15.78 5.56
N GLU A 637 -27.04 -16.68 6.44
CA GLU A 637 -28.44 -17.13 6.53
C GLU A 637 -28.86 -17.22 8.00
N THR A 638 -30.17 -17.15 8.26
CA THR A 638 -30.86 -17.00 9.57
C THR A 638 -30.77 -15.60 10.19
N SER A 639 -31.83 -14.99 10.73
CA SER A 639 -33.24 -15.41 10.91
C SER A 639 -34.22 -14.22 10.94
N SER A 640 -35.50 -14.48 10.73
CA SER A 640 -36.63 -13.52 10.67
C SER A 640 -37.43 -13.39 11.99
N ASP A 641 -38.55 -12.65 11.92
CA ASP A 641 -39.67 -12.54 12.91
C ASP A 641 -39.38 -11.55 14.08
N GLY A 642 -40.28 -10.79 14.72
CA GLY A 642 -41.73 -10.46 14.66
C GLY A 642 -42.05 -9.55 15.88
N ASP A 643 -43.17 -8.85 16.09
CA ASP A 643 -44.43 -8.61 15.35
C ASP A 643 -45.08 -7.30 15.92
N ARG A 644 -46.34 -6.99 15.61
CA ARG A 644 -47.11 -5.76 15.98
C ARG A 644 -47.63 -5.72 17.43
N TYR A 645 -47.97 -4.53 17.94
CA TYR A 645 -49.24 -4.25 18.65
C TYR A 645 -49.62 -2.75 18.64
N ASP A 646 -50.89 -2.45 18.32
CA ASP A 646 -51.58 -1.17 18.55
C ASP A 646 -52.56 -1.33 19.71
N GLU A 647 -52.86 -0.26 20.47
CA GLU A 647 -54.22 0.09 20.91
C GLU A 647 -54.33 1.50 21.55
N GLN A 648 -55.19 2.35 20.96
CA GLN A 648 -56.15 3.31 21.54
C GLN A 648 -55.74 4.19 22.77
N GLY A 649 -55.94 5.51 22.83
CA GLY A 649 -56.57 6.47 21.91
C GLY A 649 -57.42 7.51 22.68
N GLU A 650 -57.27 8.82 22.40
CA GLU A 650 -58.28 9.89 22.61
C GLU A 650 -57.82 11.23 21.98
N GLU A 651 -58.19 11.41 20.70
CA GLU A 651 -58.92 12.57 20.10
C GLU A 651 -59.08 13.89 20.93
N MET A 652 -59.07 15.13 20.39
CA MET A 652 -59.44 15.67 19.05
C MET A 652 -58.70 16.96 18.65
N GLU A 653 -58.64 17.23 17.31
CA GLU A 653 -58.84 18.52 16.58
C GLU A 653 -58.06 19.81 16.99
N GLU A 654 -57.62 20.73 16.11
CA GLU A 654 -57.71 20.87 14.64
C GLU A 654 -56.66 21.93 14.16
N GLY A 655 -56.32 21.95 12.86
CA GLY A 655 -56.04 23.23 12.15
C GLY A 655 -54.66 23.49 11.52
N GLY A 656 -54.64 23.58 10.18
CA GLY A 656 -53.80 24.50 9.38
C GLY A 656 -52.29 24.19 9.26
N SER A 657 -51.79 23.46 8.24
CA SER A 657 -51.66 23.84 6.81
C SER A 657 -50.46 24.74 6.45
N VAL A 658 -49.53 24.16 5.68
CA VAL A 658 -48.57 24.78 4.75
C VAL A 658 -47.44 25.64 5.33
N GLN A 659 -46.21 25.23 5.03
CA GLN A 659 -45.10 26.16 4.81
C GLN A 659 -44.51 25.92 3.42
N GLU A 660 -44.56 26.97 2.59
CA GLU A 660 -43.70 27.15 1.43
C GLU A 660 -42.25 27.43 1.91
N GLU A 661 -41.31 26.74 1.29
CA GLU A 661 -40.19 27.31 0.54
C GLU A 661 -39.37 28.53 1.03
N VAL A 662 -38.07 28.47 0.69
CA VAL A 662 -37.21 29.58 0.21
C VAL A 662 -36.28 30.32 1.21
N LEU A 663 -35.05 29.79 1.24
CA LEU A 663 -33.74 30.43 0.97
C LEU A 663 -32.94 31.24 2.02
N ASP A 664 -31.66 30.84 2.05
CA ASP A 664 -30.40 31.60 2.02
C ASP A 664 -29.76 32.23 3.27
N PHE A 665 -28.61 31.64 3.62
CA PHE A 665 -27.28 32.27 3.75
C PHE A 665 -27.20 33.72 4.31
N ASN A 666 -26.60 33.87 5.50
CA ASN A 666 -25.16 34.18 5.56
C ASN A 666 -24.57 34.19 6.99
N ASP A 667 -23.24 34.07 7.01
CA ASP A 667 -22.29 34.24 8.13
C ASP A 667 -22.71 35.09 9.34
N SER A 668 -22.36 34.61 10.54
CA SER A 668 -21.66 35.47 11.50
C SER A 668 -20.86 34.71 12.56
N ASN A 669 -19.56 35.02 12.62
CA ASN A 669 -18.74 34.84 13.82
C ASN A 669 -19.40 35.49 15.05
N THR A 670 -19.64 34.75 16.13
CA THR A 670 -19.37 35.23 17.51
C THR A 670 -19.63 34.16 18.56
N LEU A 671 -18.65 33.92 19.46
CA LEU A 671 -18.88 33.98 20.91
C LEU A 671 -17.55 33.98 21.68
N LYS A 672 -17.23 35.13 22.31
CA LYS A 672 -16.13 35.26 23.27
C LYS A 672 -16.61 34.95 24.69
N ARG A 673 -15.78 34.17 25.41
CA ARG A 673 -15.39 34.32 26.83
C ARG A 673 -16.47 34.46 27.92
N LYS A 674 -16.31 33.65 28.98
CA LYS A 674 -16.24 34.13 30.38
C LYS A 674 -15.07 33.41 31.09
N HIS A 675 -14.04 34.17 31.49
CA HIS A 675 -13.64 34.46 32.89
C HIS A 675 -12.88 33.30 33.57
N GLU A 676 -11.54 33.40 33.74
CA GLU A 676 -10.82 34.05 34.87
C GLU A 676 -10.77 33.15 36.13
N HIS A 677 -9.71 33.05 36.93
CA HIS A 677 -8.43 33.79 37.03
C HIS A 677 -7.42 32.90 37.79
N LEU A 678 -6.12 32.98 37.49
CA LEU A 678 -5.05 33.06 38.51
C LEU A 678 -3.70 33.46 37.86
N ASN A 679 -3.04 34.43 38.49
CA ASN A 679 -1.72 34.98 38.17
C ASN A 679 -0.59 34.02 38.64
N GLU A 680 0.72 34.12 38.33
CA GLU A 680 1.60 35.22 37.83
C GLU A 680 2.85 34.58 37.13
N PRO A 681 4.01 35.24 36.81
CA PRO A 681 4.67 35.05 35.51
C PRO A 681 6.11 34.49 35.56
N VAL A 682 6.58 33.92 34.44
CA VAL A 682 8.02 33.77 34.16
C VAL A 682 8.28 34.03 32.67
N ASP A 683 9.33 34.80 32.37
CA ASP A 683 9.82 35.03 31.01
C ASP A 683 10.28 33.72 30.34
N THR A 684 9.95 33.52 29.07
CA THR A 684 10.74 32.68 28.16
C THR A 684 10.96 33.39 26.84
N GLN A 685 12.24 33.43 26.45
CA GLN A 685 12.73 34.07 25.23
C GLN A 685 12.37 33.27 23.97
N ILE A 686 12.57 33.93 22.84
CA ILE A 686 12.51 33.39 21.48
C ILE A 686 13.64 32.37 21.25
N CYS A 687 13.26 31.18 20.78
CA CYS A 687 13.95 30.22 19.89
C CYS A 687 12.78 29.41 19.25
N GLU A 688 12.59 29.23 17.95
CA GLU A 688 13.52 29.08 16.81
C GLU A 688 14.53 27.94 16.98
N ASP A 689 14.02 26.71 16.81
CA ASP A 689 14.71 25.46 16.43
C ASP A 689 13.65 24.63 15.65
N THR A 690 13.60 24.63 14.30
CA THR A 690 14.33 23.78 13.31
C THR A 690 13.85 22.31 13.21
N ASP A 691 13.41 21.92 12.00
CA ASP A 691 12.67 20.68 11.67
C ASP A 691 13.50 19.36 11.67
N GLU A 692 14.56 19.25 12.47
CA GLU A 692 15.56 18.17 12.30
C GLU A 692 15.31 16.89 13.14
N GLU A 693 14.31 16.88 14.04
CA GLU A 693 13.98 15.70 14.89
C GLU A 693 12.90 14.74 14.31
N ILE A 694 12.36 14.99 13.11
CA ILE A 694 11.25 14.19 12.55
C ILE A 694 11.74 12.99 11.70
N SER A 695 13.01 12.97 11.29
CA SER A 695 13.57 11.96 10.38
C SER A 695 13.74 10.56 11.00
N THR A 696 14.20 10.46 12.25
CA THR A 696 14.70 9.22 12.86
C THR A 696 13.64 8.28 13.46
N LYS A 697 12.34 8.54 13.26
CA LYS A 697 11.25 7.71 13.82
C LYS A 697 10.52 6.80 12.82
N ARG A 698 10.96 6.70 11.55
CA ARG A 698 10.23 5.98 10.49
C ARG A 698 10.70 4.55 10.14
N THR A 699 11.60 3.95 10.92
CA THR A 699 12.17 2.61 10.62
C THR A 699 11.79 1.50 11.61
N LYS A 700 10.74 1.69 12.44
CA LYS A 700 10.19 0.66 13.34
C LYS A 700 8.65 0.74 13.51
N ILE A 701 7.93 0.72 12.39
CA ILE A 701 6.55 0.22 12.24
C ILE A 701 6.53 -0.65 10.98
#